data_AF-A0A930SM97-F1
#
_entry.id   AF-A0A930SM97-F1
#
_cell.length_a   1.000
_cell.length_b   1.000
_cell.length_c   1.000
_cell.angle_alpha   90.00
_cell.angle_beta   90.00
_cell.angle_gamma   90.00
#
_symmetry.space_group_name_H-M   'P 1'
#
loop_
_entity.id
_entity.type
_entity.pdbx_description
1 polymer ?
#
loop_
_entity_poly.entity_id
_entity_poly.type
_entity_poly.pdbx_seq_one_letter_code
_entity_poly.pdbx_strand_id
1 'polypeptide(L)'
;MTQLFWQAKIWGLLHDPALKALHDNSGRSGNGLWRDLAVMRDWVEHGWDPEAKSGKAWQHIHLADYIASASDRGAIGSLSVSVNYDNEQGLELRHLLSGKLRKLKLKDKHHQDLTKAPNRKEFLVAKEQGLLPADIQKETNARKVFWWLWRCLPIATCQALGGDESLLLMPAETRLPDSSIWDHASITAALAGSLAGFNLTSDDLERWSKGSQKELPYLVSFTFTPIQELIKASRKMRDFWAGSWILHYLSARVCWALAWQYGPDSVLYPSLFQQPLIDHWLLNGMPGSQFSGWKTDFEKWVEAPKQSKLTTAGFPNVMVLLLPESKVQAAMQYAKSVLKQEWLHLGSLVFKSLQEKKKWMPGLTEDHKTWEGWLNSQWQTYWSAVPIGHNVDALKTAALEENRHQELVDWQEELNQLYRVTQEDLKPFKPEELNFLREACRQRQETQGRKFSVNTGSWWPYAFGSTRTALAGVKNARNWTLPTAFGGRSTISGLGSVVHPNSDYLAETTVKKLWQQRAGIFDGSEELNATEVLKRGLHHVLQNLFGLDEDKVAAFYPDLTAGVAGYLKTHQGEEKHTQHFAKACCAVNQAIHQKGGRLRQSLGQAWGIPWVDQGEAVQHHARLLNAGWLLEEIESPDTERLETEIQQEEDLGILQELRKELANIRKSYRQTVQQVVDR
;
A
#
# COMPACT_ATOMS: atom_id res chain seq x y z
N MET A 1 -10.97 -8.32 21.21
CA MET A 1 -11.19 -7.52 19.98
C MET A 1 -12.68 -7.25 19.90
N THR A 2 -13.11 -6.03 19.62
CA THR A 2 -14.52 -5.66 19.69
C THR A 2 -15.26 -6.24 18.48
N GLN A 3 -15.98 -7.33 18.72
CA GLN A 3 -16.78 -8.04 17.72
C GLN A 3 -17.76 -7.09 17.02
N LEU A 4 -18.38 -6.20 17.79
CA LEU A 4 -19.35 -5.22 17.29
C LEU A 4 -18.77 -4.28 16.22
N PHE A 5 -17.55 -3.79 16.42
CA PHE A 5 -16.87 -2.95 15.44
C PHE A 5 -16.83 -3.66 14.09
N TRP A 6 -16.34 -4.90 14.05
CA TRP A 6 -16.27 -5.68 12.80
C TRP A 6 -17.64 -6.01 12.22
N GLN A 7 -18.64 -6.33 13.05
CA GLN A 7 -20.01 -6.58 12.58
C GLN A 7 -20.61 -5.35 11.88
N ALA A 8 -20.41 -4.15 12.43
CA ALA A 8 -20.85 -2.91 11.80
C ALA A 8 -20.15 -2.67 10.44
N LYS A 9 -18.85 -3.01 10.33
CA LYS A 9 -18.14 -2.93 9.05
C LYS A 9 -18.62 -3.99 8.05
N ILE A 10 -18.87 -5.22 8.50
CA ILE A 10 -19.43 -6.29 7.66
C ILE A 10 -20.78 -5.87 7.11
N TRP A 11 -21.66 -5.30 7.95
CA TRP A 11 -22.89 -4.69 7.50
C TRP A 11 -22.62 -3.59 6.47
N GLY A 12 -21.75 -2.62 6.77
CA GLY A 12 -21.47 -1.52 5.83
C GLY A 12 -20.90 -1.97 4.47
N LEU A 13 -20.12 -3.05 4.46
CA LEU A 13 -19.57 -3.63 3.23
C LEU A 13 -20.61 -4.41 2.41
N LEU A 14 -21.67 -4.89 3.05
CA LEU A 14 -22.71 -5.76 2.46
C LEU A 14 -24.13 -5.17 2.57
N HIS A 15 -24.27 -3.89 2.91
CA HIS A 15 -25.58 -3.24 3.02
C HIS A 15 -26.27 -3.23 1.65
N ASP A 16 -25.50 -2.96 0.59
CA ASP A 16 -25.92 -3.10 -0.79
C ASP A 16 -25.59 -4.49 -1.37
N PRO A 17 -26.40 -5.02 -2.31
CA PRO A 17 -26.07 -6.22 -3.06
C PRO A 17 -24.85 -6.00 -3.97
N ALA A 18 -23.98 -7.01 -4.09
CA ALA A 18 -22.80 -6.97 -4.96
C ALA A 18 -23.16 -6.73 -6.43
N LEU A 19 -24.30 -7.24 -6.88
CA LEU A 19 -24.81 -7.14 -8.25
C LEU A 19 -25.83 -6.01 -8.42
N LYS A 20 -25.91 -5.05 -7.48
CA LYS A 20 -26.87 -3.91 -7.49
C LYS A 20 -27.02 -3.23 -8.84
N ALA A 21 -25.90 -2.97 -9.54
CA ALA A 21 -25.91 -2.30 -10.84
C ALA A 21 -26.66 -3.10 -11.94
N LEU A 22 -26.69 -4.43 -11.83
CA LEU A 22 -27.34 -5.31 -12.81
C LEU A 22 -28.85 -5.43 -12.60
N HIS A 23 -29.36 -5.04 -11.43
CA HIS A 23 -30.79 -5.08 -11.12
C HIS A 23 -31.58 -4.04 -11.92
N ASP A 24 -32.84 -4.37 -12.19
CA ASP A 24 -33.89 -3.42 -12.54
C ASP A 24 -34.53 -2.82 -11.27
N ASN A 25 -35.66 -2.12 -11.42
CA ASN A 25 -36.34 -1.43 -10.32
C ASN A 25 -36.83 -2.35 -9.18
N SER A 26 -36.83 -3.69 -9.36
CA SER A 26 -37.38 -4.64 -8.40
C SER A 26 -36.40 -5.11 -7.30
N GLY A 27 -35.09 -4.90 -7.48
CA GLY A 27 -34.06 -5.52 -6.64
C GLY A 27 -32.92 -4.63 -6.14
N ARG A 28 -33.00 -3.31 -6.29
CA ARG A 28 -31.92 -2.36 -5.92
C ARG A 28 -31.83 -2.02 -4.43
N SER A 29 -32.83 -2.40 -3.63
CA SER A 29 -33.02 -1.95 -2.24
C SER A 29 -33.04 -3.11 -1.23
N GLY A 30 -32.34 -4.21 -1.54
CA GLY A 30 -32.23 -5.35 -0.63
C GLY A 30 -30.89 -5.32 0.09
N ASN A 31 -30.85 -5.85 1.31
CA ASN A 31 -29.59 -6.11 1.98
C ASN A 31 -28.78 -7.19 1.23
N GLY A 32 -27.46 -7.07 1.23
CA GLY A 32 -26.56 -8.13 0.78
C GLY A 32 -26.50 -9.33 1.74
N LEU A 33 -25.51 -10.20 1.53
CA LEU A 33 -25.42 -11.54 2.13
C LEU A 33 -24.96 -11.56 3.60
N TRP A 34 -25.00 -10.44 4.32
CA TRP A 34 -24.46 -10.38 5.68
C TRP A 34 -25.23 -11.27 6.67
N ARG A 35 -26.51 -11.52 6.42
CA ARG A 35 -27.38 -12.36 7.27
C ARG A 35 -27.00 -13.84 7.26
N ASP A 36 -26.27 -14.28 6.24
CA ASP A 36 -25.86 -15.68 6.07
C ASP A 36 -24.54 -16.01 6.81
N LEU A 37 -23.91 -15.00 7.43
CA LEU A 37 -22.62 -15.14 8.09
C LEU A 37 -22.77 -15.49 9.57
N ALA A 38 -22.04 -16.50 10.05
CA ALA A 38 -22.06 -16.93 11.45
C ALA A 38 -21.69 -15.79 12.42
N VAL A 39 -20.79 -14.89 12.02
CA VAL A 39 -20.38 -13.71 12.80
C VAL A 39 -21.47 -12.65 12.96
N MET A 40 -22.56 -12.72 12.19
CA MET A 40 -23.70 -11.81 12.24
C MET A 40 -24.95 -12.45 12.86
N ARG A 41 -24.86 -13.68 13.39
CA ARG A 41 -26.03 -14.43 13.88
C ARG A 41 -26.78 -13.68 14.98
N ASP A 42 -26.06 -13.09 15.93
CA ASP A 42 -26.62 -12.26 16.99
C ASP A 42 -27.38 -11.05 16.42
N TRP A 43 -26.84 -10.38 15.40
CA TRP A 43 -27.54 -9.27 14.73
C TRP A 43 -28.85 -9.74 14.08
N VAL A 44 -28.84 -10.92 13.46
CA VAL A 44 -30.06 -11.50 12.86
C VAL A 44 -31.09 -11.87 13.91
N GLU A 45 -30.68 -12.58 14.98
CA GLU A 45 -31.56 -13.02 16.07
C GLU A 45 -32.23 -11.86 16.80
N HIS A 46 -31.52 -10.75 17.01
CA HIS A 46 -32.07 -9.56 17.68
C HIS A 46 -32.69 -8.52 16.71
N GLY A 47 -32.72 -8.84 15.41
CA GLY A 47 -33.24 -7.96 14.35
C GLY A 47 -32.48 -6.65 14.21
N TRP A 48 -31.17 -6.63 14.48
CA TRP A 48 -30.27 -5.47 14.42
C TRP A 48 -29.88 -5.12 12.99
N ASP A 49 -30.86 -4.85 12.15
CA ASP A 49 -30.63 -4.32 10.82
C ASP A 49 -30.66 -2.78 10.87
N PRO A 50 -29.53 -2.09 10.64
CA PRO A 50 -29.47 -0.63 10.63
C PRO A 50 -30.46 0.05 9.67
N GLU A 51 -30.84 -0.61 8.58
CA GLU A 51 -31.78 -0.04 7.60
C GLU A 51 -33.24 -0.14 8.07
N ALA A 52 -33.59 -1.24 8.75
CA ALA A 52 -34.96 -1.56 9.13
C ALA A 52 -35.31 -1.17 10.57
N LYS A 53 -34.34 -1.18 11.49
CA LYS A 53 -34.59 -0.96 12.92
C LYS A 53 -34.59 0.52 13.27
N SER A 54 -35.67 0.99 13.89
CA SER A 54 -35.88 2.40 14.27
C SER A 54 -35.11 2.87 15.50
N GLY A 55 -34.27 2.02 16.11
CA GLY A 55 -33.48 2.37 17.30
C GLY A 55 -32.42 3.43 17.00
N LYS A 56 -32.18 4.36 17.93
CA LYS A 56 -31.25 5.50 17.74
C LYS A 56 -29.84 5.07 17.35
N ALA A 57 -29.35 3.97 17.89
CA ALA A 57 -28.02 3.45 17.60
C ALA A 57 -27.89 2.91 16.17
N TRP A 58 -28.89 2.15 15.74
CA TRP A 58 -28.98 1.59 14.40
C TRP A 58 -29.13 2.68 13.34
N GLN A 59 -29.97 3.67 13.63
CA GLN A 59 -30.06 4.88 12.80
C GLN A 59 -28.75 5.65 12.74
N HIS A 60 -27.95 5.64 13.81
CA HIS A 60 -26.63 6.29 13.84
C HIS A 60 -25.61 5.53 12.97
N ILE A 61 -25.55 4.19 13.09
CA ILE A 61 -24.70 3.34 12.22
C ILE A 61 -25.11 3.47 10.75
N HIS A 62 -26.42 3.50 10.47
CA HIS A 62 -26.97 3.65 9.13
C HIS A 62 -26.63 5.02 8.49
N LEU A 63 -26.22 6.03 9.26
CA LEU A 63 -25.68 7.27 8.68
C LEU A 63 -24.43 7.03 7.83
N ALA A 64 -23.71 5.91 8.02
CA ALA A 64 -22.55 5.56 7.23
C ALA A 64 -22.86 5.52 5.72
N ASP A 65 -23.94 4.85 5.31
CA ASP A 65 -24.36 4.82 3.89
C ASP A 65 -24.71 6.23 3.44
N TYR A 66 -25.53 6.97 4.20
CA TYR A 66 -25.92 8.32 3.78
C TYR A 66 -24.74 9.29 3.63
N ILE A 67 -23.73 9.21 4.51
CA ILE A 67 -22.53 10.05 4.45
C ILE A 67 -21.66 9.66 3.26
N ALA A 68 -21.43 8.36 3.03
CA ALA A 68 -20.70 7.86 1.86
C ALA A 68 -21.42 8.20 0.55
N SER A 69 -22.73 7.96 0.49
CA SER A 69 -23.56 8.29 -0.67
C SER A 69 -23.54 9.79 -0.98
N ALA A 70 -23.50 10.66 0.04
CA ALA A 70 -23.41 12.11 -0.18
C ALA A 70 -22.04 12.56 -0.68
N SER A 71 -20.95 11.85 -0.35
CA SER A 71 -19.63 12.14 -0.94
C SER A 71 -19.56 11.74 -2.41
N ASP A 72 -20.24 10.66 -2.79
CA ASP A 72 -20.14 10.08 -4.12
C ASP A 72 -21.15 10.68 -5.12
N ARG A 73 -22.36 11.04 -4.65
CA ARG A 73 -23.52 11.33 -5.52
C ARG A 73 -24.04 12.76 -5.41
N GLY A 74 -23.54 13.55 -4.45
CA GLY A 74 -24.03 14.91 -4.17
C GLY A 74 -25.56 14.99 -4.10
N ALA A 75 -26.16 15.98 -4.77
CA ALA A 75 -27.61 16.18 -4.80
C ALA A 75 -28.41 15.11 -5.57
N ILE A 76 -27.77 14.26 -6.39
CA ILE A 76 -28.43 13.30 -7.30
C ILE A 76 -29.12 12.17 -6.54
N GLY A 77 -28.64 11.83 -5.33
CA GLY A 77 -29.28 10.82 -4.47
C GLY A 77 -30.73 11.14 -4.07
N SER A 78 -31.16 12.40 -4.25
CA SER A 78 -32.54 12.84 -3.99
C SER A 78 -33.53 12.44 -5.08
N LEU A 79 -33.07 12.09 -6.28
CA LEU A 79 -33.92 11.76 -7.42
C LEU A 79 -34.65 10.43 -7.24
N SER A 80 -35.89 10.36 -7.74
CA SER A 80 -36.72 9.14 -7.78
C SER A 80 -36.54 8.32 -9.07
N VAL A 81 -35.74 8.82 -10.02
CA VAL A 81 -35.47 8.16 -11.30
C VAL A 81 -34.41 7.07 -11.13
N SER A 82 -34.46 6.03 -11.97
CA SER A 82 -33.55 4.88 -11.98
C SER A 82 -32.95 4.68 -13.38
N VAL A 83 -31.65 4.39 -13.46
CA VAL A 83 -30.99 3.96 -14.72
C VAL A 83 -30.73 2.46 -14.65
N ASN A 84 -31.40 1.67 -15.48
CA ASN A 84 -31.33 0.20 -15.44
C ASN A 84 -30.28 -0.38 -16.38
N TYR A 85 -29.79 -1.58 -16.06
CA TYR A 85 -28.99 -2.36 -17.00
C TYR A 85 -29.85 -2.73 -18.22
N ASP A 86 -29.47 -2.23 -19.39
CA ASP A 86 -30.19 -2.40 -20.64
C ASP A 86 -29.96 -3.80 -21.25
N ASN A 87 -31.02 -4.36 -21.83
CA ASN A 87 -30.99 -5.72 -22.39
C ASN A 87 -30.18 -5.83 -23.68
N GLU A 88 -29.91 -4.73 -24.39
CA GLU A 88 -29.15 -4.75 -25.63
C GLU A 88 -27.75 -4.14 -25.44
N GLN A 89 -27.67 -3.01 -24.75
CA GLN A 89 -26.49 -2.15 -24.67
C GLN A 89 -25.73 -2.27 -23.33
N GLY A 90 -26.35 -2.85 -22.29
CA GLY A 90 -25.79 -2.92 -20.94
C GLY A 90 -25.88 -1.59 -20.19
N LEU A 91 -24.82 -1.20 -19.49
CA LEU A 91 -24.71 0.09 -18.79
C LEU A 91 -23.67 0.99 -19.42
N GLU A 92 -23.96 2.29 -19.45
CA GLU A 92 -22.98 3.31 -19.79
C GLU A 92 -22.31 3.83 -18.52
N LEU A 93 -20.99 3.79 -18.51
CA LEU A 93 -20.12 4.34 -17.48
C LEU A 93 -19.37 5.54 -18.02
N ARG A 94 -18.96 6.45 -17.14
CA ARG A 94 -18.07 7.55 -17.50
C ARG A 94 -16.83 7.50 -16.64
N HIS A 95 -15.67 7.61 -17.27
CA HIS A 95 -14.43 7.70 -16.52
C HIS A 95 -14.41 9.00 -15.71
N LEU A 96 -14.26 8.91 -14.39
CA LEU A 96 -14.32 10.03 -13.44
C LEU A 96 -13.55 11.28 -13.88
N LEU A 97 -12.29 11.12 -14.30
CA LEU A 97 -11.44 12.26 -14.70
C LEU A 97 -11.62 12.73 -16.15
N SER A 98 -11.65 11.81 -17.12
CA SER A 98 -11.66 12.18 -18.55
C SER A 98 -13.07 12.41 -19.12
N GLY A 99 -14.12 12.00 -18.40
CA GLY A 99 -15.50 11.98 -18.89
C GLY A 99 -15.75 11.00 -20.04
N LYS A 100 -14.73 10.23 -20.46
CA LYS A 100 -14.81 9.29 -21.59
C LYS A 100 -15.82 8.20 -21.30
N LEU A 101 -16.69 7.95 -22.27
CA LEU A 101 -17.72 6.91 -22.20
C LEU A 101 -17.09 5.52 -22.30
N ARG A 102 -17.57 4.61 -21.45
CA ARG A 102 -17.24 3.19 -21.46
C ARG A 102 -18.51 2.38 -21.28
N LYS A 103 -18.69 1.32 -22.06
CA LYS A 103 -19.83 0.42 -21.89
C LYS A 103 -19.44 -0.74 -20.96
N LEU A 104 -20.28 -1.02 -19.97
CA LEU A 104 -20.23 -2.22 -19.16
C LEU A 104 -21.35 -3.14 -19.64
N LYS A 105 -20.97 -4.24 -20.29
CA LYS A 105 -21.88 -5.28 -20.76
C LYS A 105 -21.29 -6.63 -20.38
N LEU A 106 -22.09 -7.47 -19.72
CA LEU A 106 -21.69 -8.83 -19.37
C LEU A 106 -21.28 -9.62 -20.62
N LYS A 107 -20.39 -10.59 -20.45
CA LYS A 107 -20.04 -11.56 -21.51
C LYS A 107 -21.30 -12.27 -22.04
N ASP A 108 -21.33 -12.58 -23.34
CA ASP A 108 -22.53 -12.98 -24.09
C ASP A 108 -23.39 -14.03 -23.40
N LYS A 109 -22.78 -15.12 -22.88
CA LYS A 109 -23.53 -16.16 -22.16
C LYS A 109 -24.25 -15.60 -20.93
N HIS A 110 -23.53 -14.92 -20.04
CA HIS A 110 -24.09 -14.39 -18.79
C HIS A 110 -25.06 -13.22 -19.05
N HIS A 111 -24.81 -12.44 -20.09
CA HIS A 111 -25.74 -11.43 -20.56
C HIS A 111 -27.06 -12.06 -21.02
N GLN A 112 -27.00 -13.10 -21.84
CA GLN A 112 -28.19 -13.83 -22.29
C GLN A 112 -28.93 -14.51 -21.13
N ASP A 113 -28.21 -15.10 -20.18
CA ASP A 113 -28.82 -15.70 -18.99
C ASP A 113 -29.57 -14.65 -18.17
N LEU A 114 -28.98 -13.46 -17.97
CA LEU A 114 -29.61 -12.35 -17.25
C LEU A 114 -30.82 -11.76 -17.98
N THR A 115 -30.75 -11.62 -19.31
CA THR A 115 -31.84 -11.01 -20.11
C THR A 115 -33.00 -11.97 -20.34
N LYS A 116 -32.74 -13.28 -20.40
CA LYS A 116 -33.78 -14.33 -20.53
C LYS A 116 -34.36 -14.78 -19.19
N ALA A 117 -33.77 -14.37 -18.06
CA ALA A 117 -34.29 -14.73 -16.75
C ALA A 117 -35.73 -14.20 -16.58
N PRO A 118 -36.70 -15.05 -16.20
CA PRO A 118 -38.09 -14.63 -16.03
C PRO A 118 -38.25 -13.62 -14.89
N ASN A 119 -37.44 -13.77 -13.84
CA ASN A 119 -37.33 -12.82 -12.74
C ASN A 119 -35.86 -12.47 -12.51
N ARG A 120 -35.47 -11.25 -12.92
CA ARG A 120 -34.09 -10.76 -12.81
C ARG A 120 -33.61 -10.70 -11.37
N LYS A 121 -34.46 -10.27 -10.44
CA LYS A 121 -34.12 -10.18 -9.02
C LYS A 121 -33.78 -11.54 -8.44
N GLU A 122 -34.63 -12.53 -8.64
CA GLU A 122 -34.40 -13.89 -8.14
C GLU A 122 -33.15 -14.51 -8.76
N PHE A 123 -32.91 -14.29 -10.06
CA PHE A 123 -31.70 -14.74 -10.73
C PHE A 123 -30.43 -14.16 -10.08
N LEU A 124 -30.40 -12.84 -9.85
CA LEU A 124 -29.24 -12.17 -9.27
C LEU A 124 -29.03 -12.56 -7.79
N VAL A 125 -30.10 -12.65 -6.99
CA VAL A 125 -30.02 -13.14 -5.61
C VAL A 125 -29.49 -14.57 -5.55
N ALA A 126 -29.95 -15.47 -6.43
CA ALA A 126 -29.44 -16.83 -6.49
C ALA A 126 -27.95 -16.87 -6.90
N LYS A 127 -27.50 -15.96 -7.76
CA LYS A 127 -26.06 -15.82 -8.08
C LYS A 127 -25.25 -15.33 -6.89
N GLU A 128 -25.76 -14.37 -6.14
CA GLU A 128 -25.11 -13.84 -4.95
C GLU A 128 -24.98 -14.90 -3.84
N GLN A 129 -26.01 -15.70 -3.59
CA GLN A 129 -25.97 -16.79 -2.61
C GLN A 129 -24.85 -17.80 -2.89
N GLY A 130 -24.43 -17.94 -4.15
CA GLY A 130 -23.30 -18.80 -4.55
C GLY A 130 -21.91 -18.17 -4.39
N LEU A 131 -21.80 -16.89 -4.01
CA LEU A 131 -20.51 -16.18 -3.93
C LEU A 131 -19.73 -16.53 -2.66
N LEU A 132 -20.41 -16.82 -1.56
CA LEU A 132 -19.78 -17.06 -0.26
C LEU A 132 -19.38 -18.55 -0.10
N PRO A 133 -18.10 -18.88 0.09
CA PRO A 133 -17.68 -20.24 0.43
C PRO A 133 -18.24 -20.67 1.78
N ALA A 134 -18.57 -21.97 1.93
CA ALA A 134 -19.12 -22.53 3.16
C ALA A 134 -18.22 -22.29 4.39
N ASP A 135 -16.90 -22.31 4.21
CA ASP A 135 -15.95 -22.08 5.30
C ASP A 135 -15.99 -20.62 5.80
N ILE A 136 -16.18 -19.66 4.89
CA ILE A 136 -16.33 -18.24 5.25
C ILE A 136 -17.69 -17.96 5.89
N GLN A 137 -18.76 -18.62 5.42
CA GLN A 137 -20.08 -18.51 6.05
C GLN A 137 -20.07 -18.99 7.50
N LYS A 138 -19.29 -20.04 7.81
CA LYS A 138 -19.20 -20.66 9.15
C LYS A 138 -18.08 -20.11 10.02
N GLU A 139 -17.17 -19.33 9.46
CA GLU A 139 -16.06 -18.71 10.19
C GLU A 139 -16.58 -17.81 11.31
N THR A 140 -15.94 -17.86 12.48
CA THR A 140 -16.33 -17.11 13.69
C THR A 140 -15.40 -15.94 13.97
N ASN A 141 -14.25 -15.88 13.29
CA ASN A 141 -13.36 -14.74 13.34
C ASN A 141 -13.86 -13.62 12.40
N ALA A 142 -14.59 -12.64 12.97
CA ALA A 142 -15.15 -11.51 12.23
C ALA A 142 -14.11 -10.71 11.44
N ARG A 143 -12.86 -10.60 11.94
CA ARG A 143 -11.77 -9.96 11.19
C ARG A 143 -11.45 -10.76 9.92
N LYS A 144 -11.29 -12.09 10.02
CA LYS A 144 -11.01 -12.95 8.86
C LYS A 144 -12.12 -12.87 7.83
N VAL A 145 -13.38 -12.96 8.27
CA VAL A 145 -14.56 -12.79 7.41
C VAL A 145 -14.52 -11.42 6.71
N PHE A 146 -14.28 -10.34 7.44
CA PHE A 146 -14.20 -9.00 6.86
C PHE A 146 -13.10 -8.88 5.79
N TRP A 147 -11.88 -9.38 6.07
CA TRP A 147 -10.79 -9.38 5.10
C TRP A 147 -11.11 -10.20 3.84
N TRP A 148 -11.79 -11.34 4.00
CA TRP A 148 -12.23 -12.14 2.85
C TRP A 148 -13.28 -11.37 2.03
N LEU A 149 -14.28 -10.78 2.68
CA LEU A 149 -15.30 -9.99 1.98
C LEU A 149 -14.66 -8.82 1.22
N TRP A 150 -13.76 -8.07 1.85
CA TRP A 150 -13.14 -6.91 1.22
C TRP A 150 -12.20 -7.30 0.06
N ARG A 151 -11.38 -8.36 0.22
CA ARG A 151 -10.37 -8.73 -0.79
C ARG A 151 -10.88 -9.70 -1.85
N CYS A 152 -11.74 -10.65 -1.49
CA CYS A 152 -12.09 -11.81 -2.31
C CYS A 152 -13.50 -11.70 -2.92
N LEU A 153 -14.48 -11.07 -2.27
CA LEU A 153 -15.84 -10.95 -2.81
C LEU A 153 -15.90 -10.27 -4.19
N PRO A 154 -15.14 -9.18 -4.47
CA PRO A 154 -15.14 -8.60 -5.81
C PRO A 154 -14.64 -9.59 -6.87
N ILE A 155 -13.62 -10.40 -6.54
CA ILE A 155 -13.05 -11.41 -7.44
C ILE A 155 -13.99 -12.60 -7.60
N ALA A 156 -14.62 -13.06 -6.52
CA ALA A 156 -15.64 -14.10 -6.57
C ALA A 156 -16.81 -13.70 -7.48
N THR A 157 -17.21 -12.42 -7.42
CA THR A 157 -18.24 -11.84 -8.28
C THR A 157 -17.82 -11.86 -9.75
N CYS A 158 -16.59 -11.44 -10.06
CA CYS A 158 -16.03 -11.56 -11.41
C CYS A 158 -16.04 -13.00 -11.92
N GLN A 159 -15.59 -13.96 -11.10
CA GLN A 159 -15.53 -15.38 -11.48
C GLN A 159 -16.93 -15.99 -11.70
N ALA A 160 -17.92 -15.66 -10.86
CA ALA A 160 -19.29 -16.15 -10.98
C ALA A 160 -20.00 -15.72 -12.28
N LEU A 161 -19.53 -14.63 -12.89
CA LEU A 161 -20.02 -14.06 -14.15
C LEU A 161 -18.98 -14.19 -15.28
N GLY A 162 -18.22 -15.29 -15.29
CA GLY A 162 -17.38 -15.71 -16.40
C GLY A 162 -15.98 -15.09 -16.41
N GLY A 163 -15.47 -14.67 -15.25
CA GLY A 163 -14.17 -14.03 -15.11
C GLY A 163 -14.12 -12.67 -15.82
N ASP A 164 -15.16 -11.85 -15.66
CA ASP A 164 -15.23 -10.52 -16.24
C ASP A 164 -14.76 -9.46 -15.23
N GLU A 165 -13.53 -8.97 -15.42
CA GLU A 165 -12.93 -7.94 -14.55
C GLU A 165 -13.61 -6.57 -14.68
N SER A 166 -14.40 -6.33 -15.73
CA SER A 166 -15.14 -5.06 -15.86
C SER A 166 -16.17 -4.87 -14.74
N LEU A 167 -16.55 -5.96 -14.05
CA LEU A 167 -17.44 -5.94 -12.89
C LEU A 167 -16.83 -5.24 -11.66
N LEU A 168 -15.51 -5.05 -11.64
CA LEU A 168 -14.86 -4.17 -10.66
C LEU A 168 -15.26 -2.69 -10.83
N LEU A 169 -15.84 -2.34 -11.98
CA LEU A 169 -16.31 -0.99 -12.32
C LEU A 169 -17.83 -0.85 -12.25
N MET A 170 -18.55 -1.82 -11.68
CA MET A 170 -19.99 -1.69 -11.50
C MET A 170 -20.31 -0.45 -10.64
N PRO A 171 -21.16 0.47 -11.12
CA PRO A 171 -21.36 1.74 -10.44
C PRO A 171 -22.19 1.56 -9.16
N ALA A 172 -21.82 2.26 -8.09
CA ALA A 172 -22.65 2.36 -6.89
C ALA A 172 -23.95 3.13 -7.17
N GLU A 173 -23.86 4.14 -8.04
CA GLU A 173 -24.97 4.97 -8.50
C GLU A 173 -25.10 4.92 -10.02
N THR A 174 -26.07 4.17 -10.52
CA THR A 174 -26.30 4.05 -11.97
C THR A 174 -26.61 5.38 -12.68
N ARG A 175 -27.13 6.40 -11.98
CA ARG A 175 -27.40 7.74 -12.54
C ARG A 175 -26.14 8.61 -12.65
N LEU A 176 -25.15 8.35 -11.81
CA LEU A 176 -23.85 8.99 -11.80
C LEU A 176 -22.77 7.89 -11.74
N PRO A 177 -22.53 7.20 -12.87
CA PRO A 177 -21.75 5.97 -12.89
C PRO A 177 -20.24 6.25 -12.96
N ASP A 178 -19.72 6.94 -11.95
CA ASP A 178 -18.33 7.40 -11.86
C ASP A 178 -17.52 6.74 -10.72
N SER A 179 -18.21 6.10 -9.76
CA SER A 179 -17.67 5.43 -8.58
C SER A 179 -18.15 3.99 -8.50
N SER A 180 -17.24 3.08 -8.14
CA SER A 180 -17.54 1.66 -8.04
C SER A 180 -18.33 1.32 -6.78
N ILE A 181 -19.22 0.33 -6.86
CA ILE A 181 -19.93 -0.22 -5.70
C ILE A 181 -18.96 -0.73 -4.62
N TRP A 182 -17.79 -1.22 -5.02
CA TRP A 182 -16.76 -1.73 -4.11
C TRP A 182 -16.10 -0.61 -3.30
N ASP A 183 -15.87 0.54 -3.92
CA ASP A 183 -15.30 1.72 -3.24
C ASP A 183 -16.34 2.32 -2.27
N HIS A 184 -17.58 2.48 -2.74
CA HIS A 184 -18.70 2.95 -1.93
C HIS A 184 -18.93 2.08 -0.69
N ALA A 185 -18.98 0.76 -0.87
CA ALA A 185 -19.14 -0.19 0.23
C ALA A 185 -17.94 -0.16 1.20
N SER A 186 -16.72 0.05 0.71
CA SER A 186 -15.54 0.19 1.57
C SER A 186 -15.58 1.46 2.43
N ILE A 187 -15.95 2.60 1.84
CA ILE A 187 -16.12 3.86 2.60
C ILE A 187 -17.25 3.72 3.63
N THR A 188 -18.36 3.11 3.24
CA THR A 188 -19.50 2.83 4.12
C THR A 188 -19.09 1.93 5.29
N ALA A 189 -18.32 0.87 5.04
CA ALA A 189 -17.78 0.00 6.08
C ALA A 189 -16.88 0.75 7.08
N ALA A 190 -16.02 1.64 6.58
CA ALA A 190 -15.11 2.42 7.41
C ALA A 190 -15.89 3.41 8.30
N LEU A 191 -16.90 4.09 7.74
CA LEU A 191 -17.79 4.99 8.46
C LEU A 191 -18.64 4.24 9.48
N ALA A 192 -19.20 3.08 9.11
CA ALA A 192 -20.03 2.26 9.99
C ALA A 192 -19.24 1.80 11.23
N GLY A 193 -18.01 1.32 11.04
CA GLY A 193 -17.13 0.97 12.17
C GLY A 193 -16.76 2.18 13.03
N SER A 194 -16.58 3.36 12.42
CA SER A 194 -16.25 4.58 13.16
C SER A 194 -17.44 5.09 14.00
N LEU A 195 -18.65 5.11 13.42
CA LEU A 195 -19.89 5.54 14.07
C LEU A 195 -20.38 4.53 15.12
N ALA A 196 -20.13 3.24 14.91
CA ALA A 196 -20.41 2.21 15.91
C ALA A 196 -19.48 2.31 17.13
N GLY A 197 -18.35 3.01 17.01
CA GLY A 197 -17.33 3.11 18.06
C GLY A 197 -16.45 1.86 18.16
N PHE A 198 -15.15 2.05 18.38
CA PHE A 198 -14.21 0.92 18.36
C PHE A 198 -14.31 0.05 19.61
N ASN A 199 -14.66 0.60 20.76
CA ASN A 199 -14.64 -0.13 22.04
C ASN A 199 -16.02 -0.59 22.52
N LEU A 200 -17.10 -0.30 21.78
CA LEU A 200 -18.45 -0.62 22.23
C LEU A 200 -18.73 -2.12 22.15
N THR A 201 -19.61 -2.56 23.04
CA THR A 201 -20.14 -3.93 23.12
C THR A 201 -21.59 -3.97 22.63
N SER A 202 -22.10 -5.17 22.36
CA SER A 202 -23.50 -5.37 22.00
C SER A 202 -24.46 -4.84 23.09
N ASP A 203 -24.10 -4.99 24.36
CA ASP A 203 -24.86 -4.46 25.51
C ASP A 203 -24.95 -2.92 25.48
N ASP A 204 -23.87 -2.24 25.10
CA ASP A 204 -23.85 -0.77 24.95
C ASP A 204 -24.82 -0.32 23.86
N LEU A 205 -24.96 -1.13 22.81
CA LEU A 205 -25.82 -0.88 21.67
C LEU A 205 -27.30 -1.07 22.02
N GLU A 206 -27.65 -2.07 22.84
CA GLU A 206 -29.00 -2.24 23.36
C GLU A 206 -29.41 -1.13 24.33
N ARG A 207 -28.47 -0.67 25.16
CA ARG A 207 -28.70 0.38 26.17
C ARG A 207 -28.52 1.80 25.61
N TRP A 208 -28.44 1.94 24.28
CA TRP A 208 -28.12 3.20 23.64
C TRP A 208 -29.16 4.28 23.93
N SER A 209 -28.69 5.39 24.48
CA SER A 209 -29.50 6.53 24.92
C SER A 209 -28.93 7.84 24.38
N LYS A 210 -29.56 8.97 24.72
CA LYS A 210 -29.07 10.31 24.32
C LYS A 210 -27.67 10.61 24.91
N GLY A 211 -27.34 10.03 26.07
CA GLY A 211 -26.04 10.22 26.72
C GLY A 211 -25.02 9.11 26.45
N SER A 212 -25.34 8.15 25.57
CA SER A 212 -24.38 7.10 25.19
C SER A 212 -23.18 7.71 24.47
N GLN A 213 -22.00 7.11 24.68
CA GLN A 213 -20.79 7.52 24.00
C GLN A 213 -20.95 7.33 22.49
N LYS A 214 -20.88 8.43 21.75
CA LYS A 214 -20.87 8.44 20.29
C LYS A 214 -19.54 8.98 19.83
N GLU A 215 -19.08 8.52 18.68
CA GLU A 215 -17.80 8.95 18.12
C GLU A 215 -18.02 9.57 16.74
N LEU A 216 -17.32 10.66 16.46
CA LEU A 216 -17.21 11.17 15.11
C LEU A 216 -16.21 10.32 14.32
N PRO A 217 -16.46 10.05 13.02
CA PRO A 217 -15.42 9.60 12.11
C PRO A 217 -14.42 10.74 11.88
N TYR A 218 -13.14 10.42 11.86
CA TYR A 218 -12.06 11.37 11.55
C TYR A 218 -11.34 10.96 10.29
N LEU A 219 -11.14 11.92 9.40
CA LEU A 219 -10.21 11.80 8.30
C LEU A 219 -8.81 12.14 8.80
N VAL A 220 -7.91 11.18 8.71
CA VAL A 220 -6.55 11.28 9.27
C VAL A 220 -5.55 11.20 8.13
N SER A 221 -4.60 12.13 8.08
CA SER A 221 -3.44 12.02 7.19
C SER A 221 -2.18 11.75 8.00
N PHE A 222 -1.45 10.68 7.68
CA PHE A 222 -0.15 10.35 8.24
C PHE A 222 0.92 10.39 7.15
N THR A 223 2.12 10.84 7.49
CA THR A 223 3.24 10.85 6.55
C THR A 223 4.56 10.87 7.28
N PHE A 224 5.60 10.34 6.64
CA PHE A 224 6.94 10.36 7.18
C PHE A 224 7.97 10.88 6.19
N THR A 225 9.10 11.37 6.70
CA THR A 225 10.20 12.01 5.97
C THR A 225 11.54 11.69 6.64
N PRO A 226 12.69 11.76 5.92
CA PRO A 226 12.90 12.26 4.56
C PRO A 226 12.68 11.20 3.46
N ILE A 227 12.12 11.64 2.33
CA ILE A 227 11.89 10.77 1.15
C ILE A 227 12.97 11.01 0.10
N GLN A 228 13.04 12.24 -0.42
CA GLN A 228 13.94 12.58 -1.51
C GLN A 228 15.41 12.42 -1.11
N GLU A 229 15.79 12.88 0.09
CA GLU A 229 17.18 12.75 0.56
C GLU A 229 17.60 11.28 0.71
N LEU A 230 16.70 10.41 1.19
CA LEU A 230 17.00 8.98 1.30
C LEU A 230 17.18 8.34 -0.07
N ILE A 231 16.35 8.68 -1.06
CA ILE A 231 16.48 8.16 -2.44
C ILE A 231 17.74 8.70 -3.11
N LYS A 232 18.01 10.01 -2.99
CA LYS A 232 19.12 10.70 -3.66
C LYS A 232 20.48 10.36 -3.09
N ALA A 233 20.58 9.96 -1.82
CA ALA A 233 21.81 9.51 -1.18
C ALA A 233 22.26 8.14 -1.74
N SER A 234 22.58 8.10 -3.03
CA SER A 234 22.78 6.91 -3.83
C SER A 234 23.90 7.14 -4.85
N ARG A 235 24.91 6.26 -4.87
CA ARG A 235 25.97 6.30 -5.89
C ARG A 235 25.70 5.32 -7.03
N LYS A 236 25.03 4.22 -6.73
CA LYS A 236 24.70 3.14 -7.68
C LYS A 236 23.19 3.10 -7.93
N MET A 237 22.75 2.62 -9.10
CA MET A 237 21.33 2.38 -9.39
C MET A 237 20.68 1.46 -8.35
N ARG A 238 21.48 0.53 -7.83
CA ARG A 238 21.25 -0.24 -6.61
C ARG A 238 20.76 0.59 -5.43
N ASP A 239 21.57 1.53 -5.01
CA ASP A 239 21.28 2.35 -3.83
C ASP A 239 20.00 3.17 -4.07
N PHE A 240 19.81 3.61 -5.31
CA PHE A 240 18.63 4.36 -5.73
C PHE A 240 17.35 3.50 -5.62
N TRP A 241 17.36 2.29 -6.20
CA TRP A 241 16.27 1.33 -6.08
C TRP A 241 16.03 0.91 -4.63
N ALA A 242 17.09 0.65 -3.85
CA ALA A 242 16.96 0.25 -2.45
C ALA A 242 16.30 1.37 -1.64
N GLY A 243 16.67 2.63 -1.91
CA GLY A 243 16.05 3.79 -1.29
C GLY A 243 14.55 3.88 -1.58
N SER A 244 14.13 3.73 -2.84
CA SER A 244 12.72 3.79 -3.21
C SER A 244 11.94 2.57 -2.70
N TRP A 245 12.54 1.38 -2.74
CA TRP A 245 11.92 0.15 -2.27
C TRP A 245 11.73 0.14 -0.75
N ILE A 246 12.72 0.57 0.03
CA ILE A 246 12.60 0.71 1.49
C ILE A 246 11.42 1.61 1.85
N LEU A 247 11.28 2.75 1.16
CA LEU A 247 10.17 3.68 1.40
C LEU A 247 8.81 3.04 1.09
N HIS A 248 8.72 2.33 -0.04
CA HIS A 248 7.54 1.57 -0.40
C HIS A 248 7.22 0.49 0.64
N TYR A 249 8.21 -0.30 1.05
CA TYR A 249 8.07 -1.38 2.02
C TYR A 249 7.61 -0.82 3.36
N LEU A 250 8.32 0.15 3.94
CA LEU A 250 7.94 0.78 5.21
C LEU A 250 6.54 1.37 5.16
N SER A 251 6.16 2.01 4.04
CA SER A 251 4.80 2.53 3.87
C SER A 251 3.76 1.40 3.87
N ALA A 252 4.00 0.34 3.11
CA ALA A 252 3.12 -0.83 3.08
C ALA A 252 3.04 -1.52 4.45
N ARG A 253 4.13 -1.59 5.22
CA ARG A 253 4.19 -2.16 6.56
C ARG A 253 3.33 -1.38 7.56
N VAL A 254 3.41 -0.05 7.54
CA VAL A 254 2.54 0.81 8.35
C VAL A 254 1.07 0.67 7.93
N CYS A 255 0.78 0.70 6.63
CA CYS A 255 -0.58 0.46 6.12
C CYS A 255 -1.13 -0.89 6.56
N TRP A 256 -0.35 -1.97 6.42
CA TRP A 256 -0.72 -3.31 6.87
C TRP A 256 -1.04 -3.35 8.36
N ALA A 257 -0.18 -2.76 9.19
CA ALA A 257 -0.38 -2.75 10.64
C ALA A 257 -1.67 -2.01 11.04
N LEU A 258 -1.96 -0.87 10.39
CA LEU A 258 -3.20 -0.12 10.62
C LEU A 258 -4.42 -0.88 10.10
N ALA A 259 -4.35 -1.44 8.89
CA ALA A 259 -5.40 -2.26 8.30
C ALA A 259 -5.69 -3.52 9.13
N TRP A 260 -4.67 -4.13 9.72
CA TRP A 260 -4.84 -5.30 10.58
C TRP A 260 -5.66 -4.96 11.83
N GLN A 261 -5.47 -3.77 12.38
CA GLN A 261 -6.14 -3.33 13.59
C GLN A 261 -7.55 -2.78 13.32
N TYR A 262 -7.69 -1.95 12.29
CA TYR A 262 -8.89 -1.16 12.04
C TYR A 262 -9.67 -1.64 10.82
N GLY A 263 -9.11 -2.49 9.96
CA GLY A 263 -9.71 -2.95 8.70
C GLY A 263 -9.04 -2.31 7.47
N PRO A 264 -8.87 -3.05 6.36
CA PRO A 264 -8.24 -2.55 5.14
C PRO A 264 -8.98 -1.37 4.48
N ASP A 265 -10.30 -1.33 4.63
CA ASP A 265 -11.19 -0.24 4.19
C ASP A 265 -10.97 1.08 4.96
N SER A 266 -10.44 1.02 6.19
CA SER A 266 -10.09 2.22 6.96
C SER A 266 -8.87 2.94 6.39
N VAL A 267 -8.11 2.34 5.47
CA VAL A 267 -7.01 2.99 4.75
C VAL A 267 -7.51 3.41 3.36
N LEU A 268 -7.92 4.69 3.25
CA LEU A 268 -8.46 5.25 2.01
C LEU A 268 -7.39 5.49 0.95
N TYR A 269 -6.18 5.85 1.38
CA TYR A 269 -5.05 6.06 0.47
C TYR A 269 -3.74 5.61 1.13
N PRO A 270 -2.85 4.89 0.40
CA PRO A 270 -3.11 4.24 -0.89
C PRO A 270 -4.13 3.10 -0.73
N SER A 271 -4.83 2.74 -1.83
CA SER A 271 -5.67 1.54 -1.82
C SER A 271 -4.80 0.29 -1.62
N LEU A 272 -5.21 -0.55 -0.67
CA LEU A 272 -4.54 -1.80 -0.35
C LEU A 272 -4.98 -2.97 -1.25
N PHE A 273 -6.03 -2.77 -2.04
CA PHE A 273 -6.64 -3.81 -2.85
C PHE A 273 -5.66 -4.29 -3.93
N GLN A 274 -5.45 -5.61 -4.01
CA GLN A 274 -4.51 -6.25 -4.96
C GLN A 274 -3.05 -5.74 -4.88
N GLN A 275 -2.63 -5.19 -3.74
CA GLN A 275 -1.26 -4.74 -3.57
C GLN A 275 -0.33 -5.94 -3.28
N PRO A 276 0.77 -6.14 -4.03
CA PRO A 276 1.61 -7.34 -3.91
C PRO A 276 2.09 -7.64 -2.49
N LEU A 277 2.56 -6.64 -1.74
CA LEU A 277 3.02 -6.85 -0.37
C LEU A 277 1.87 -7.23 0.57
N ILE A 278 0.70 -6.62 0.39
CA ILE A 278 -0.50 -6.88 1.21
C ILE A 278 -1.00 -8.30 0.95
N ASP A 279 -1.14 -8.69 -0.32
CA ASP A 279 -1.57 -10.04 -0.71
C ASP A 279 -0.56 -11.10 -0.26
N HIS A 280 0.73 -10.81 -0.33
CA HIS A 280 1.76 -11.72 0.18
C HIS A 280 1.64 -11.96 1.69
N TRP A 281 1.47 -10.91 2.50
CA TRP A 281 1.30 -11.05 3.95
C TRP A 281 -0.05 -11.67 4.33
N LEU A 282 -1.10 -11.42 3.55
CA LEU A 282 -2.41 -12.05 3.74
C LEU A 282 -2.33 -13.56 3.57
N LEU A 283 -1.60 -14.03 2.55
CA LEU A 283 -1.43 -15.45 2.27
C LEU A 283 -0.43 -16.12 3.22
N ASN A 284 0.76 -15.54 3.39
CA ASN A 284 1.92 -16.21 4.02
C ASN A 284 2.20 -15.74 5.45
N GLY A 285 1.43 -14.78 5.95
CA GLY A 285 1.72 -14.13 7.21
C GLY A 285 2.89 -13.17 7.08
N MET A 286 3.29 -12.64 8.22
CA MET A 286 4.32 -11.62 8.31
C MET A 286 5.44 -12.17 9.19
N PRO A 287 6.71 -12.17 8.73
CA PRO A 287 7.83 -12.62 9.55
C PRO A 287 7.85 -11.90 10.91
N GLY A 288 8.06 -12.66 11.99
CA GLY A 288 8.05 -12.13 13.36
C GLY A 288 6.67 -11.78 13.92
N SER A 289 5.58 -12.02 13.18
CA SER A 289 4.20 -11.88 13.65
C SER A 289 3.65 -13.18 14.23
N GLN A 290 2.61 -13.07 15.07
CA GLN A 290 1.78 -14.21 15.46
C GLN A 290 0.83 -14.66 14.33
N PHE A 291 0.66 -13.83 13.29
CA PHE A 291 -0.19 -14.15 12.15
C PHE A 291 0.58 -14.95 11.09
N SER A 292 0.19 -16.21 10.91
CA SER A 292 0.80 -17.17 9.98
C SER A 292 0.25 -17.12 8.55
N GLY A 293 -0.65 -16.18 8.24
CA GLY A 293 -1.32 -16.11 6.94
C GLY A 293 -2.60 -16.95 6.86
N TRP A 294 -3.40 -16.69 5.83
CA TRP A 294 -4.64 -17.39 5.51
C TRP A 294 -4.59 -18.02 4.12
N LYS A 295 -3.45 -18.63 3.75
CA LYS A 295 -3.24 -19.22 2.42
C LYS A 295 -4.40 -20.11 1.97
N THR A 296 -4.79 -21.10 2.77
CA THR A 296 -5.84 -22.08 2.41
C THR A 296 -7.20 -21.43 2.13
N ASP A 297 -7.57 -20.40 2.89
CA ASP A 297 -8.87 -19.74 2.72
C ASP A 297 -8.88 -18.71 1.57
N PHE A 298 -7.71 -18.19 1.16
CA PHE A 298 -7.59 -17.07 0.23
C PHE A 298 -6.97 -17.44 -1.14
N GLU A 299 -6.16 -18.49 -1.26
CA GLU A 299 -5.37 -18.79 -2.47
C GLU A 299 -6.22 -19.07 -3.72
N LYS A 300 -7.48 -19.50 -3.54
CA LYS A 300 -8.43 -19.65 -4.65
C LYS A 300 -8.80 -18.31 -5.31
N TRP A 301 -8.72 -17.22 -4.56
CA TRP A 301 -9.21 -15.89 -4.96
C TRP A 301 -8.08 -14.86 -5.11
N VAL A 302 -6.93 -15.12 -4.48
CA VAL A 302 -5.76 -14.25 -4.45
C VAL A 302 -4.59 -15.00 -5.06
N GLU A 303 -4.16 -14.60 -6.26
CA GLU A 303 -2.96 -15.14 -6.88
C GLU A 303 -1.72 -14.75 -6.06
N ALA A 304 -0.86 -15.73 -5.78
CA ALA A 304 0.38 -15.49 -5.08
C ALA A 304 1.25 -14.49 -5.88
N PRO A 305 1.66 -13.35 -5.29
CA PRO A 305 2.43 -12.35 -6.00
C PRO A 305 3.78 -12.90 -6.49
N LYS A 306 4.09 -12.63 -7.76
CA LYS A 306 5.41 -12.96 -8.33
C LYS A 306 6.50 -12.14 -7.64
N GLN A 307 7.69 -12.71 -7.53
CA GLN A 307 8.84 -12.06 -6.89
C GLN A 307 9.15 -10.66 -7.45
N SER A 308 9.07 -10.49 -8.78
CA SER A 308 9.26 -9.19 -9.45
C SER A 308 8.25 -8.11 -9.02
N LYS A 309 7.05 -8.51 -8.60
CA LYS A 309 6.04 -7.59 -8.07
C LYS A 309 6.33 -7.20 -6.62
N LEU A 310 6.93 -8.09 -5.83
CA LEU A 310 7.36 -7.79 -4.45
C LEU A 310 8.56 -6.82 -4.42
N THR A 311 9.39 -6.81 -5.47
CA THR A 311 10.55 -5.91 -5.59
C THR A 311 10.24 -4.58 -6.30
N THR A 312 8.99 -4.37 -6.74
CA THR A 312 8.58 -3.14 -7.43
C THR A 312 8.00 -2.13 -6.44
N ALA A 313 8.63 -0.95 -6.33
CA ALA A 313 8.16 0.11 -5.44
C ALA A 313 6.89 0.79 -5.98
N GLY A 314 5.82 0.84 -5.18
CA GLY A 314 4.54 1.47 -5.58
C GLY A 314 3.76 2.20 -4.49
N PHE A 315 4.17 2.11 -3.23
CA PHE A 315 3.45 2.78 -2.13
C PHE A 315 3.99 4.20 -1.90
N PRO A 316 3.09 5.19 -1.76
CA PRO A 316 3.44 6.53 -1.34
C PRO A 316 3.76 6.60 0.16
N ASN A 317 4.44 7.66 0.58
CA ASN A 317 4.75 7.95 1.99
C ASN A 317 3.64 8.74 2.71
N VAL A 318 2.51 8.98 2.05
CA VAL A 318 1.34 9.65 2.61
C VAL A 318 0.23 8.62 2.69
N MET A 319 -0.41 8.56 3.85
CA MET A 319 -1.50 7.64 4.14
C MET A 319 -2.71 8.46 4.59
N VAL A 320 -3.87 8.16 4.05
CA VAL A 320 -5.14 8.74 4.47
C VAL A 320 -6.02 7.65 5.04
N LEU A 321 -6.55 7.86 6.23
CA LEU A 321 -7.36 6.90 6.96
C LEU A 321 -8.67 7.52 7.40
N LEU A 322 -9.67 6.66 7.61
CA LEU A 322 -10.89 6.98 8.33
C LEU A 322 -10.93 6.17 9.63
N LEU A 323 -10.95 6.88 10.76
CA LEU A 323 -10.86 6.27 12.08
C LEU A 323 -11.90 6.85 13.05
N PRO A 324 -12.37 6.08 14.04
CA PRO A 324 -13.12 6.61 15.16
C PRO A 324 -12.27 7.59 15.97
N GLU A 325 -12.89 8.68 16.46
CA GLU A 325 -12.26 9.74 17.24
C GLU A 325 -11.33 9.22 18.34
N SER A 326 -11.79 8.26 19.14
CA SER A 326 -11.05 7.73 20.29
C SER A 326 -9.77 6.98 19.89
N LYS A 327 -9.61 6.63 18.61
CA LYS A 327 -8.48 5.83 18.11
C LYS A 327 -7.48 6.60 17.28
N VAL A 328 -7.76 7.86 16.91
CA VAL A 328 -6.86 8.67 16.10
C VAL A 328 -5.45 8.73 16.71
N GLN A 329 -5.33 9.19 17.96
CA GLN A 329 -4.02 9.38 18.59
C GLN A 329 -3.26 8.06 18.75
N ALA A 330 -3.94 7.01 19.22
CA ALA A 330 -3.34 5.68 19.41
C ALA A 330 -2.88 5.08 18.07
N ALA A 331 -3.67 5.22 17.01
CA ALA A 331 -3.31 4.75 15.67
C ALA A 331 -2.07 5.48 15.14
N MET A 332 -1.96 6.80 15.34
CA MET A 332 -0.81 7.57 14.86
C MET A 332 0.47 7.26 15.63
N GLN A 333 0.37 7.02 16.94
CA GLN A 333 1.49 6.53 17.75
C GLN A 333 1.92 5.12 17.33
N TYR A 334 0.95 4.25 17.04
CA TYR A 334 1.22 2.91 16.55
C TYR A 334 1.91 2.93 15.18
N ALA A 335 1.42 3.76 14.24
CA ALA A 335 2.04 3.97 12.93
C ALA A 335 3.51 4.41 13.03
N LYS A 336 3.79 5.39 13.90
CA LYS A 336 5.17 5.83 14.20
C LYS A 336 6.04 4.71 14.77
N SER A 337 5.49 3.91 15.67
CA SER A 337 6.21 2.81 16.32
C SER A 337 6.54 1.71 15.32
N VAL A 338 5.57 1.31 14.49
CA VAL A 338 5.76 0.31 13.43
C VAL A 338 6.82 0.77 12.44
N LEU A 339 6.75 2.03 11.97
CA LEU A 339 7.75 2.59 11.07
C LEU A 339 9.17 2.48 11.66
N LYS A 340 9.33 2.87 12.92
CA LYS A 340 10.62 2.86 13.62
C LYS A 340 11.13 1.43 13.80
N GLN A 341 10.29 0.53 14.33
CA GLN A 341 10.66 -0.85 14.60
C GLN A 341 11.05 -1.59 13.32
N GLU A 342 10.27 -1.44 12.26
CA GLU A 342 10.54 -2.09 10.98
C GLU A 342 11.83 -1.54 10.33
N TRP A 343 12.07 -0.24 10.43
CA TRP A 343 13.32 0.37 9.96
C TRP A 343 14.55 -0.20 10.69
N LEU A 344 14.48 -0.29 12.02
CA LEU A 344 15.55 -0.88 12.82
C LEU A 344 15.70 -2.39 12.55
N HIS A 345 14.59 -3.10 12.31
CA HIS A 345 14.63 -4.50 11.93
C HIS A 345 15.38 -4.73 10.61
N LEU A 346 15.10 -3.93 9.58
CA LEU A 346 15.88 -3.95 8.33
C LEU A 346 17.36 -3.67 8.58
N GLY A 347 17.66 -2.69 9.44
CA GLY A 347 19.03 -2.41 9.88
C GLY A 347 19.70 -3.60 10.54
N SER A 348 19.00 -4.28 11.45
CA SER A 348 19.47 -5.48 12.14
C SER A 348 19.78 -6.63 11.18
N LEU A 349 18.88 -6.90 10.24
CA LEU A 349 19.08 -7.94 9.24
C LEU A 349 20.34 -7.67 8.39
N VAL A 350 20.49 -6.44 7.90
CA VAL A 350 21.67 -6.06 7.11
C VAL A 350 22.94 -6.12 7.96
N PHE A 351 22.89 -5.59 9.18
CA PHE A 351 24.02 -5.59 10.11
C PHE A 351 24.54 -7.01 10.36
N LYS A 352 23.64 -7.94 10.74
CA LYS A 352 23.97 -9.34 10.97
C LYS A 352 24.54 -10.01 9.73
N SER A 353 23.92 -9.77 8.56
CA SER A 353 24.45 -10.29 7.29
C SER A 353 25.87 -9.79 7.01
N LEU A 354 26.22 -8.55 7.38
CA LEU A 354 27.56 -7.98 7.17
C LEU A 354 28.57 -8.48 8.21
N GLN A 355 28.18 -8.58 9.48
CA GLN A 355 29.04 -9.08 10.55
C GLN A 355 29.31 -10.58 10.40
N GLU A 356 28.28 -11.40 10.25
CA GLU A 356 28.40 -12.86 10.28
C GLU A 356 28.98 -13.41 8.98
N LYS A 357 28.43 -12.99 7.82
CA LYS A 357 28.83 -13.55 6.51
C LYS A 357 30.05 -12.85 5.92
N LYS A 358 30.29 -11.57 6.23
CA LYS A 358 31.37 -10.77 5.62
C LYS A 358 32.42 -10.27 6.61
N LYS A 359 32.21 -10.48 7.92
CA LYS A 359 33.12 -10.03 8.98
C LYS A 359 33.48 -8.53 8.83
N TRP A 360 32.53 -7.73 8.37
CA TRP A 360 32.73 -6.31 8.06
C TRP A 360 32.86 -5.49 9.35
N MET A 361 33.86 -4.59 9.42
CA MET A 361 34.13 -3.76 10.60
C MET A 361 34.16 -4.55 11.92
N PRO A 362 35.20 -5.37 12.16
CA PRO A 362 35.34 -6.10 13.41
C PRO A 362 35.31 -5.15 14.63
N GLY A 363 34.61 -5.56 15.68
CA GLY A 363 34.42 -4.77 16.90
C GLY A 363 33.28 -3.75 16.85
N LEU A 364 32.61 -3.58 15.71
CA LEU A 364 31.40 -2.77 15.62
C LEU A 364 30.24 -3.58 16.23
N THR A 365 29.57 -3.00 17.22
CA THR A 365 28.36 -3.58 17.81
C THR A 365 27.11 -2.96 17.18
N GLU A 366 25.98 -3.68 17.25
CA GLU A 366 24.73 -3.22 16.64
C GLU A 366 24.21 -1.95 17.33
N ASP A 367 24.32 -1.87 18.65
CA ASP A 367 23.94 -0.73 19.51
C ASP A 367 24.88 0.48 19.40
N HIS A 368 25.90 0.41 18.54
CA HIS A 368 26.86 1.49 18.38
C HIS A 368 26.20 2.77 17.86
N LYS A 369 26.65 3.94 18.35
CA LYS A 369 26.09 5.26 18.01
C LYS A 369 26.10 5.56 16.50
N THR A 370 27.14 5.13 15.78
CA THR A 370 27.23 5.33 14.32
C THR A 370 26.31 4.39 13.54
N TRP A 371 25.78 3.35 14.17
CA TRP A 371 24.82 2.41 13.60
C TRP A 371 23.41 2.66 14.11
N GLU A 372 23.01 2.03 15.22
CA GLU A 372 21.66 2.14 15.78
C GLU A 372 21.34 3.59 16.17
N GLY A 373 22.31 4.33 16.72
CA GLY A 373 22.11 5.75 17.07
C GLY A 373 21.70 6.60 15.86
N TRP A 374 22.33 6.40 14.70
CA TRP A 374 21.97 7.06 13.46
C TRP A 374 20.61 6.58 12.93
N LEU A 375 20.39 5.26 12.85
CA LEU A 375 19.15 4.70 12.34
C LEU A 375 17.93 5.12 13.17
N ASN A 376 18.08 5.26 14.49
CA ASN A 376 17.05 5.71 15.43
C ASN A 376 16.51 7.12 15.13
N SER A 377 17.29 7.95 14.46
CA SER A 377 16.97 9.34 14.19
C SER A 377 16.59 9.63 12.74
N GLN A 378 16.50 8.59 11.90
CA GLN A 378 16.26 8.73 10.47
C GLN A 378 14.88 9.34 10.15
N TRP A 379 13.84 8.96 10.90
CA TRP A 379 12.46 9.21 10.52
C TRP A 379 11.76 10.28 11.36
N GLN A 380 11.09 11.19 10.68
CA GLN A 380 10.13 12.11 11.25
C GLN A 380 8.74 11.75 10.76
N THR A 381 7.77 11.78 11.67
CA THR A 381 6.37 11.46 11.38
C THR A 381 5.51 12.68 11.64
N TYR A 382 4.61 12.97 10.72
CA TYR A 382 3.65 14.06 10.82
C TYR A 382 2.26 13.50 10.59
N TRP A 383 1.29 14.03 11.32
CA TRP A 383 -0.09 13.69 11.08
C TRP A 383 -1.02 14.86 11.40
N SER A 384 -2.21 14.81 10.82
CA SER A 384 -3.34 15.70 11.12
C SER A 384 -4.62 14.88 11.06
N ALA A 385 -5.66 15.34 11.76
CA ALA A 385 -6.96 14.70 11.75
C ALA A 385 -8.05 15.78 11.77
N VAL A 386 -9.10 15.58 10.97
CA VAL A 386 -10.27 16.47 10.90
C VAL A 386 -11.53 15.61 11.00
N PRO A 387 -12.51 15.97 11.84
CA PRO A 387 -13.75 15.20 11.95
C PRO A 387 -14.61 15.32 10.69
N ILE A 388 -15.38 14.26 10.40
CA ILE A 388 -16.45 14.25 9.41
C ILE A 388 -17.74 14.68 10.11
N GLY A 389 -17.95 15.99 10.15
CA GLY A 389 -19.06 16.66 10.84
C GLY A 389 -18.59 17.46 12.06
N HIS A 390 -19.38 18.46 12.46
CA HIS A 390 -19.06 19.32 13.61
C HIS A 390 -19.59 18.74 14.94
N ASN A 391 -20.66 17.94 14.90
CA ASN A 391 -21.31 17.35 16.07
C ASN A 391 -21.90 15.98 15.72
N VAL A 392 -21.64 15.00 16.58
CA VAL A 392 -22.07 13.61 16.42
C VAL A 392 -23.59 13.42 16.41
N ASP A 393 -24.33 14.34 17.03
CA ASP A 393 -25.80 14.36 17.04
C ASP A 393 -26.41 15.09 15.84
N ALA A 394 -25.62 15.87 15.09
CA ALA A 394 -26.08 16.74 14.01
C ALA A 394 -25.38 16.43 12.67
N LEU A 395 -25.15 15.15 12.37
CA LEU A 395 -24.53 14.72 11.12
C LEU A 395 -25.42 14.88 9.88
N LYS A 396 -26.72 15.09 10.08
CA LYS A 396 -27.70 15.36 9.02
C LYS A 396 -28.76 16.35 9.46
N THR A 397 -29.38 17.02 8.49
CA THR A 397 -30.57 17.87 8.71
C THR A 397 -31.65 17.59 7.66
N ALA A 398 -32.91 17.67 8.10
CA ALA A 398 -34.09 17.59 7.24
C ALA A 398 -34.70 18.97 6.95
N ALA A 399 -34.03 20.06 7.36
CA ALA A 399 -34.51 21.44 7.28
C ALA A 399 -34.44 22.03 5.86
N LEU A 400 -34.92 21.30 4.85
CA LEU A 400 -34.94 21.78 3.47
C LEU A 400 -36.09 22.76 3.20
N GLU A 401 -37.14 22.74 4.01
CA GLU A 401 -38.34 23.58 3.87
C GLU A 401 -38.04 25.07 4.11
N GLU A 402 -38.75 25.96 3.40
CA GLU A 402 -38.52 27.41 3.49
C GLU A 402 -38.70 27.96 4.91
N ASN A 403 -39.69 27.44 5.64
CA ASN A 403 -39.96 27.82 7.03
C ASN A 403 -38.87 27.37 8.03
N ARG A 404 -37.96 26.48 7.63
CA ARG A 404 -36.82 26.01 8.45
C ARG A 404 -35.48 26.41 7.85
N HIS A 405 -35.46 27.38 6.93
CA HIS A 405 -34.25 27.81 6.24
C HIS A 405 -33.14 28.25 7.21
N GLN A 406 -33.48 28.93 8.31
CA GLN A 406 -32.49 29.36 9.30
C GLN A 406 -31.76 28.17 9.95
N GLU A 407 -32.47 27.08 10.26
CA GLU A 407 -31.86 25.87 10.83
C GLU A 407 -30.85 25.23 9.87
N LEU A 408 -31.14 25.27 8.56
CA LEU A 408 -30.21 24.80 7.54
C LEU A 408 -28.97 25.71 7.43
N VAL A 409 -29.17 27.03 7.46
CA VAL A 409 -28.08 28.02 7.38
C VAL A 409 -27.16 27.90 8.59
N ASP A 410 -27.71 27.80 9.80
CA ASP A 410 -26.92 27.65 11.03
C ASP A 410 -26.06 26.38 10.97
N TRP A 411 -26.65 25.26 10.55
CA TRP A 411 -25.95 23.98 10.38
C TRP A 411 -24.87 24.02 9.29
N GLN A 412 -25.12 24.72 8.18
CA GLN A 412 -24.13 24.93 7.12
C GLN A 412 -22.95 25.76 7.60
N GLU A 413 -23.21 26.82 8.38
CA GLU A 413 -22.18 27.73 8.86
C GLU A 413 -21.22 27.01 9.84
N GLU A 414 -21.73 26.14 10.71
CA GLU A 414 -20.88 25.31 11.59
C GLU A 414 -19.92 24.41 10.78
N LEU A 415 -20.39 23.80 9.70
CA LEU A 415 -19.56 22.97 8.81
C LEU A 415 -18.58 23.82 7.99
N ASN A 416 -19.02 24.97 7.46
CA ASN A 416 -18.16 25.89 6.73
C ASN A 416 -17.04 26.44 7.60
N GLN A 417 -17.32 26.75 8.87
CA GLN A 417 -16.31 27.17 9.84
C GLN A 417 -15.34 26.03 10.17
N LEU A 418 -15.84 24.82 10.43
CA LEU A 418 -15.02 23.64 10.69
C LEU A 418 -14.00 23.40 9.56
N TYR A 419 -14.45 23.45 8.31
CA TYR A 419 -13.62 23.18 7.14
C TYR A 419 -13.02 24.43 6.49
N ARG A 420 -13.17 25.61 7.12
CA ARG A 420 -12.62 26.90 6.65
C ARG A 420 -13.03 27.25 5.21
N VAL A 421 -14.29 26.98 4.86
CA VAL A 421 -14.87 27.34 3.55
C VAL A 421 -15.33 28.79 3.60
N THR A 422 -14.41 29.70 3.30
CA THR A 422 -14.65 31.16 3.40
C THR A 422 -15.15 31.79 2.11
N GLN A 423 -14.93 31.15 0.96
CA GLN A 423 -15.34 31.68 -0.34
C GLN A 423 -16.79 31.28 -0.62
N GLU A 424 -17.66 32.26 -0.87
CA GLU A 424 -19.10 32.03 -1.09
C GLU A 424 -19.38 31.12 -2.29
N ASP A 425 -18.58 31.21 -3.36
CA ASP A 425 -18.71 30.37 -4.55
C ASP A 425 -18.29 28.91 -4.34
N LEU A 426 -17.65 28.59 -3.21
CA LEU A 426 -17.30 27.23 -2.82
C LEU A 426 -18.28 26.63 -1.80
N LYS A 427 -19.13 27.41 -1.13
CA LYS A 427 -20.07 26.85 -0.16
C LYS A 427 -21.04 25.85 -0.82
N PRO A 428 -21.24 24.65 -0.24
CA PRO A 428 -22.24 23.71 -0.72
C PRO A 428 -23.65 24.29 -0.67
N PHE A 429 -24.58 23.73 -1.47
CA PHE A 429 -25.98 24.12 -1.49
C PHE A 429 -26.22 25.57 -1.93
N LYS A 430 -25.61 25.95 -3.06
CA LYS A 430 -25.90 27.21 -3.76
C LYS A 430 -27.42 27.35 -4.01
N PRO A 431 -27.95 28.58 -4.20
CA PRO A 431 -29.39 28.80 -4.38
C PRO A 431 -30.04 27.86 -5.40
N GLU A 432 -29.39 27.61 -6.54
CA GLU A 432 -29.89 26.71 -7.59
C GLU A 432 -29.92 25.24 -7.15
N GLU A 433 -28.87 24.78 -6.47
CA GLU A 433 -28.79 23.42 -5.92
C GLU A 433 -29.81 23.23 -4.79
N LEU A 434 -29.96 24.21 -3.91
CA LEU A 434 -30.92 24.17 -2.82
C LEU A 434 -32.37 24.15 -3.35
N ASN A 435 -32.68 24.96 -4.35
CA ASN A 435 -33.98 24.94 -5.02
C ASN A 435 -34.26 23.59 -5.66
N PHE A 436 -33.27 22.98 -6.31
CA PHE A 436 -33.38 21.63 -6.84
C PHE A 436 -33.65 20.59 -5.74
N LEU A 437 -32.91 20.62 -4.63
CA LEU A 437 -33.11 19.70 -3.50
C LEU A 437 -34.48 19.86 -2.85
N ARG A 438 -34.97 21.09 -2.72
CA ARG A 438 -36.32 21.41 -2.21
C ARG A 438 -37.39 20.79 -3.09
N GLU A 439 -37.27 20.97 -4.39
CA GLU A 439 -38.23 20.42 -5.35
C GLU A 439 -38.18 18.89 -5.39
N ALA A 440 -36.99 18.29 -5.38
CA ALA A 440 -36.83 16.85 -5.29
C ALA A 440 -37.45 16.29 -3.99
N CYS A 441 -37.34 17.02 -2.87
CA CYS A 441 -37.92 16.63 -1.59
C CYS A 441 -39.45 16.66 -1.65
N ARG A 442 -40.02 17.70 -2.25
CA ARG A 442 -41.46 17.82 -2.49
C ARG A 442 -41.99 16.66 -3.34
N GLN A 443 -41.37 16.42 -4.50
CA GLN A 443 -41.79 15.33 -5.39
C GLN A 443 -41.67 13.95 -4.73
N ARG A 444 -40.62 13.71 -3.94
CA ARG A 444 -40.47 12.44 -3.22
C ARG A 444 -41.52 12.27 -2.12
N GLN A 445 -41.87 13.36 -1.43
CA GLN A 445 -42.95 13.33 -0.45
C GLN A 445 -44.30 13.02 -1.12
N GLU A 446 -44.58 13.62 -2.28
CA GLU A 446 -45.82 13.39 -3.05
C GLU A 446 -45.91 11.96 -3.61
N THR A 447 -44.80 11.44 -4.14
CA THR A 447 -44.77 10.15 -4.83
C THR A 447 -44.53 8.95 -3.92
N GLN A 448 -43.76 9.12 -2.84
CA GLN A 448 -43.32 8.03 -1.95
C GLN A 448 -43.74 8.24 -0.49
N GLY A 449 -44.39 9.36 -0.15
CA GLY A 449 -44.83 9.66 1.22
C GLY A 449 -43.70 9.95 2.21
N ARG A 450 -42.45 10.12 1.75
CA ARG A 450 -41.26 10.32 2.60
C ARG A 450 -40.35 11.44 2.12
N LYS A 451 -39.80 12.19 3.08
CA LYS A 451 -38.75 13.21 2.85
C LYS A 451 -37.35 12.57 2.88
N PHE A 452 -36.35 13.35 2.51
CA PHE A 452 -34.94 13.01 2.71
C PHE A 452 -34.20 14.11 3.47
N SER A 453 -33.00 13.79 3.93
CA SER A 453 -32.11 14.71 4.66
C SER A 453 -30.84 14.96 3.86
N VAL A 454 -30.25 16.15 4.02
CA VAL A 454 -28.86 16.42 3.63
C VAL A 454 -27.95 16.13 4.81
N ASN A 455 -26.67 15.84 4.56
CA ASN A 455 -25.75 15.38 5.60
C ASN A 455 -24.32 15.87 5.39
N THR A 456 -23.46 15.68 6.40
CA THR A 456 -22.09 16.19 6.40
C THR A 456 -21.20 15.63 5.28
N GLY A 457 -21.58 14.52 4.64
CA GLY A 457 -20.86 13.94 3.50
C GLY A 457 -20.76 14.88 2.30
N SER A 458 -21.66 15.86 2.18
CA SER A 458 -21.56 16.91 1.16
C SER A 458 -20.31 17.79 1.28
N TRP A 459 -19.63 17.79 2.44
CA TRP A 459 -18.36 18.50 2.65
C TRP A 459 -17.12 17.62 2.48
N TRP A 460 -17.26 16.39 1.96
CA TRP A 460 -16.15 15.45 1.83
C TRP A 460 -14.88 16.03 1.18
N PRO A 461 -14.94 16.77 0.05
CA PRO A 461 -13.75 17.40 -0.53
C PRO A 461 -13.10 18.43 0.41
N TYR A 462 -13.91 19.16 1.19
CA TYR A 462 -13.45 20.16 2.16
C TYR A 462 -12.81 19.52 3.39
N ALA A 463 -13.31 18.38 3.84
CA ALA A 463 -12.67 17.58 4.89
C ALA A 463 -11.26 17.11 4.45
N PHE A 464 -11.13 16.61 3.22
CA PHE A 464 -9.83 16.28 2.62
C PHE A 464 -8.90 17.49 2.51
N GLY A 465 -9.40 18.60 1.98
CA GLY A 465 -8.65 19.85 1.83
C GLY A 465 -8.16 20.41 3.17
N SER A 466 -9.03 20.38 4.19
CA SER A 466 -8.72 20.81 5.56
C SER A 466 -7.67 19.91 6.20
N THR A 467 -7.81 18.59 6.07
CA THR A 467 -6.85 17.63 6.62
C THR A 467 -5.46 17.84 6.01
N ARG A 468 -5.38 18.04 4.69
CA ARG A 468 -4.14 18.33 3.97
C ARG A 468 -3.52 19.67 4.38
N THR A 469 -4.34 20.71 4.49
CA THR A 469 -3.88 22.04 4.92
C THR A 469 -3.34 22.01 6.36
N ALA A 470 -4.04 21.33 7.26
CA ALA A 470 -3.58 21.11 8.63
C ALA A 470 -2.24 20.36 8.67
N LEU A 471 -2.09 19.31 7.84
CA LEU A 471 -0.83 18.56 7.73
C LEU A 471 0.32 19.44 7.25
N ALA A 472 0.08 20.31 6.27
CA ALA A 472 1.06 21.25 5.78
C ALA A 472 1.48 22.25 6.88
N GLY A 473 0.52 22.75 7.67
CA GLY A 473 0.80 23.59 8.84
C GLY A 473 1.71 22.88 9.86
N VAL A 474 1.37 21.64 10.22
CA VAL A 474 2.18 20.80 11.12
C VAL A 474 3.60 20.58 10.55
N LYS A 475 3.71 20.36 9.24
CA LYS A 475 5.00 20.22 8.55
C LYS A 475 5.80 21.51 8.44
N ASN A 476 5.19 22.69 8.54
CA ASN A 476 5.88 23.97 8.45
C ASN A 476 6.35 24.47 9.82
N ALA A 477 5.65 24.14 10.89
CA ALA A 477 6.00 24.49 12.27
C ALA A 477 7.15 23.64 12.86
N ARG A 478 8.07 23.12 12.03
CA ARG A 478 9.04 22.09 12.44
C ARG A 478 9.90 22.52 13.63
N ASN A 479 9.87 21.73 14.70
CA ASN A 479 10.88 21.74 15.75
C ASN A 479 11.91 20.66 15.44
N TRP A 480 12.83 20.96 14.52
CA TRP A 480 13.84 20.01 14.08
C TRP A 480 15.09 20.04 14.94
N THR A 481 15.59 18.86 15.29
CA THR A 481 16.92 18.65 15.85
C THR A 481 17.65 17.60 15.01
N LEU A 482 18.80 17.95 14.44
CA LEU A 482 19.74 16.98 13.89
C LEU A 482 20.42 16.27 15.06
N PRO A 483 20.54 14.94 15.04
CA PRO A 483 21.53 14.28 15.87
C PRO A 483 22.89 14.84 15.50
N THR A 484 23.59 15.43 16.47
CA THR A 484 24.96 15.89 16.27
C THR A 484 25.84 14.65 16.09
N ALA A 485 26.36 14.45 14.88
CA ALA A 485 27.40 13.48 14.61
C ALA A 485 28.75 14.17 14.75
N PHE A 486 29.52 13.81 15.78
CA PHE A 486 30.94 14.13 15.85
C PHE A 486 31.70 13.12 14.96
N GLY A 487 32.59 13.61 14.09
CA GLY A 487 33.40 12.77 13.20
C GLY A 487 33.23 13.04 11.70
N GLY A 488 33.87 12.20 10.88
CA GLY A 488 33.81 12.25 9.43
C GLY A 488 32.40 11.98 8.89
N ARG A 489 32.05 12.66 7.80
CA ARG A 489 30.70 12.56 7.21
C ARG A 489 30.67 11.62 6.02
N SER A 490 29.49 11.08 5.74
CA SER A 490 29.28 10.27 4.54
C SER A 490 29.79 10.97 3.28
N THR A 491 30.53 10.22 2.48
CA THR A 491 31.01 10.63 1.15
C THR A 491 29.90 10.65 0.09
N ILE A 492 28.72 10.09 0.39
CA ILE A 492 27.56 10.10 -0.53
C ILE A 492 26.65 11.27 -0.22
N SER A 493 26.08 11.33 0.99
CA SER A 493 25.10 12.36 1.35
C SER A 493 25.71 13.61 1.96
N GLY A 494 26.94 13.54 2.49
CA GLY A 494 27.48 14.58 3.35
C GLY A 494 26.73 14.71 4.69
N LEU A 495 25.88 13.74 5.03
CA LEU A 495 25.05 13.72 6.24
C LEU A 495 25.40 12.50 7.10
N GLY A 496 25.33 12.69 8.41
CA GLY A 496 25.57 11.65 9.40
C GLY A 496 27.02 11.22 9.55
N SER A 497 27.30 10.57 10.68
CA SER A 497 28.62 9.99 10.92
C SER A 497 28.83 8.78 10.03
N VAL A 498 30.05 8.65 9.52
CA VAL A 498 30.51 7.43 8.87
C VAL A 498 30.48 6.28 9.88
N VAL A 499 30.07 5.09 9.46
CA VAL A 499 30.08 3.91 10.35
C VAL A 499 31.51 3.53 10.71
N HIS A 500 31.79 3.36 12.01
CA HIS A 500 33.05 2.84 12.53
C HIS A 500 32.86 2.24 13.94
N PRO A 501 33.74 1.33 14.40
CA PRO A 501 33.61 0.67 15.70
C PRO A 501 34.18 1.48 16.88
N ASN A 502 34.91 2.57 16.61
CA ASN A 502 35.61 3.34 17.63
C ASN A 502 34.77 4.48 18.24
N SER A 503 35.32 5.15 19.25
CA SER A 503 34.74 6.31 19.94
C SER A 503 34.40 7.51 19.03
N ASP A 504 33.56 8.41 19.52
CA ASP A 504 32.96 9.56 18.81
C ASP A 504 33.96 10.49 18.07
N TYR A 505 35.23 10.54 18.47
CA TYR A 505 36.26 11.30 17.75
C TYR A 505 37.32 10.36 17.17
N LEU A 506 37.33 10.24 15.85
CA LEU A 506 38.33 9.46 15.12
C LEU A 506 38.97 10.30 14.02
N ALA A 507 40.28 10.18 13.85
CA ALA A 507 40.98 10.79 12.73
C ALA A 507 40.46 10.21 11.39
N GLU A 508 40.20 11.08 10.41
CA GLU A 508 39.70 10.68 9.08
C GLU A 508 40.59 9.62 8.41
N THR A 509 41.91 9.69 8.63
CA THR A 509 42.86 8.71 8.11
C THR A 509 42.63 7.30 8.66
N THR A 510 42.16 7.17 9.90
CA THR A 510 41.82 5.90 10.53
C THR A 510 40.49 5.36 9.98
N VAL A 511 39.49 6.23 9.86
CA VAL A 511 38.18 5.88 9.27
C VAL A 511 38.37 5.37 7.84
N LYS A 512 39.16 6.09 7.04
CA LYS A 512 39.47 5.71 5.66
C LYS A 512 40.16 4.35 5.57
N LYS A 513 41.06 4.02 6.50
CA LYS A 513 41.71 2.70 6.56
C LYS A 513 40.70 1.59 6.88
N LEU A 514 39.74 1.82 7.78
CA LEU A 514 38.68 0.86 8.06
C LEU A 514 37.82 0.59 6.82
N TRP A 515 37.45 1.65 6.10
CA TRP A 515 36.61 1.57 4.90
C TRP A 515 37.31 1.00 3.66
N GLN A 516 38.64 0.94 3.62
CA GLN A 516 39.36 0.17 2.59
C GLN A 516 38.96 -1.31 2.60
N GLN A 517 38.43 -1.82 3.71
CA GLN A 517 37.85 -3.15 3.78
C GLN A 517 36.52 -3.20 3.03
N ARG A 518 36.55 -3.80 1.85
CA ARG A 518 35.42 -3.80 0.91
C ARG A 518 34.23 -4.66 1.31
N ALA A 519 34.46 -5.69 2.14
CA ALA A 519 33.47 -6.72 2.51
C ALA A 519 32.69 -7.33 1.32
N GLY A 520 33.24 -7.18 0.09
CA GLY A 520 32.59 -7.57 -1.15
C GLY A 520 31.26 -6.86 -1.43
N ILE A 521 31.05 -5.63 -0.96
CA ILE A 521 29.91 -4.76 -1.39
C ILE A 521 30.27 -3.26 -1.48
N PHE A 522 31.40 -2.86 -0.92
CA PHE A 522 31.94 -1.49 -0.92
C PHE A 522 33.17 -1.38 -1.83
N ASP A 523 33.41 -0.23 -2.43
CA ASP A 523 34.55 -0.05 -3.35
C ASP A 523 35.87 0.30 -2.65
N GLY A 524 35.85 0.52 -1.34
CA GLY A 524 37.01 0.86 -0.51
C GLY A 524 37.43 2.34 -0.56
N SER A 525 36.72 3.17 -1.33
CA SER A 525 36.88 4.62 -1.41
C SER A 525 35.71 5.37 -0.80
N GLU A 526 34.53 4.74 -0.77
CA GLU A 526 33.33 5.22 -0.12
C GLU A 526 33.43 5.08 1.41
N GLU A 527 32.99 6.10 2.12
CA GLU A 527 32.75 6.12 3.55
C GLU A 527 31.26 6.47 3.75
N LEU A 528 30.48 5.56 4.33
CA LEU A 528 29.02 5.64 4.35
C LEU A 528 28.47 5.75 5.77
N ASN A 529 27.31 6.41 5.91
CA ASN A 529 26.52 6.35 7.14
C ASN A 529 25.68 5.05 7.19
N ALA A 530 25.07 4.74 8.34
CA ALA A 530 24.35 3.47 8.50
C ALA A 530 23.13 3.33 7.56
N THR A 531 22.44 4.42 7.21
CA THR A 531 21.32 4.40 6.25
C THR A 531 21.78 3.96 4.87
N GLU A 532 22.91 4.48 4.41
CA GLU A 532 23.50 4.15 3.11
C GLU A 532 24.05 2.72 3.09
N VAL A 533 24.63 2.26 4.20
CA VAL A 533 25.05 0.86 4.35
C VAL A 533 23.84 -0.08 4.29
N LEU A 534 22.76 0.23 5.01
CA LEU A 534 21.52 -0.53 4.99
C LEU A 534 21.00 -0.66 3.56
N LYS A 535 20.92 0.46 2.82
CA LYS A 535 20.53 0.46 1.40
C LYS A 535 21.43 -0.44 0.55
N ARG A 536 22.75 -0.37 0.75
CA ARG A 536 23.73 -1.15 0.00
C ARG A 536 23.59 -2.66 0.27
N GLY A 537 23.32 -3.04 1.52
CA GLY A 537 23.20 -4.43 1.96
C GLY A 537 21.79 -5.04 1.81
N LEU A 538 20.76 -4.24 1.55
CA LEU A 538 19.35 -4.65 1.52
C LEU A 538 19.09 -5.93 0.70
N HIS A 539 19.68 -6.02 -0.49
CA HIS A 539 19.46 -7.15 -1.40
C HIS A 539 19.86 -8.52 -0.82
N HIS A 540 20.79 -8.57 0.14
CA HIS A 540 21.21 -9.81 0.79
C HIS A 540 20.20 -10.34 1.82
N VAL A 541 19.22 -9.51 2.22
CA VAL A 541 18.28 -9.85 3.29
C VAL A 541 16.83 -9.95 2.82
N LEU A 542 16.54 -9.65 1.55
CA LEU A 542 15.20 -9.74 0.98
C LEU A 542 14.60 -11.15 1.06
N GLN A 543 15.43 -12.19 0.95
CA GLN A 543 15.01 -13.57 1.14
C GLN A 543 14.42 -13.82 2.53
N ASN A 544 14.99 -13.18 3.56
CA ASN A 544 14.53 -13.33 4.95
C ASN A 544 13.18 -12.63 5.17
N LEU A 545 12.86 -11.61 4.37
CA LEU A 545 11.60 -10.86 4.48
C LEU A 545 10.40 -11.56 3.83
N PHE A 546 10.65 -12.42 2.84
CA PHE A 546 9.59 -13.00 2.00
C PHE A 546 9.72 -14.51 1.78
N GLY A 547 10.71 -15.17 2.38
CA GLY A 547 11.00 -16.60 2.18
C GLY A 547 11.36 -16.93 0.73
N LEU A 548 12.05 -16.01 0.03
CA LEU A 548 12.38 -16.17 -1.39
C LEU A 548 13.73 -16.86 -1.57
N ASP A 549 13.85 -17.55 -2.69
CA ASP A 549 15.10 -18.13 -3.19
C ASP A 549 16.14 -17.03 -3.51
N GLU A 550 17.31 -17.06 -2.85
CA GLU A 550 18.39 -16.07 -2.97
C GLU A 550 18.80 -15.85 -4.44
N ASP A 551 18.87 -16.93 -5.20
CA ASP A 551 19.27 -16.92 -6.61
C ASP A 551 18.24 -16.21 -7.50
N LYS A 552 16.96 -16.21 -7.13
CA LYS A 552 15.93 -15.55 -7.96
C LYS A 552 15.76 -14.07 -7.61
N VAL A 553 16.13 -13.66 -6.40
CA VAL A 553 16.07 -12.25 -5.97
C VAL A 553 17.19 -11.42 -6.63
N ALA A 554 18.36 -12.02 -6.87
CA ALA A 554 19.50 -11.36 -7.53
C ALA A 554 19.21 -10.95 -8.99
N ALA A 555 18.28 -11.64 -9.66
CA ALA A 555 17.89 -11.41 -11.06
C ALA A 555 17.06 -10.13 -11.27
N PHE A 556 16.26 -9.69 -10.29
CA PHE A 556 15.32 -8.55 -10.47
C PHE A 556 15.92 -7.18 -10.15
N TYR A 557 17.25 -7.09 -10.15
CA TYR A 557 17.97 -5.96 -9.61
C TYR A 557 18.37 -4.97 -10.71
N PRO A 558 17.86 -3.72 -10.70
CA PRO A 558 18.13 -2.77 -11.77
C PRO A 558 19.60 -2.32 -11.72
N ASP A 559 20.31 -2.57 -12.82
CA ASP A 559 21.70 -2.19 -13.02
C ASP A 559 21.91 -1.64 -14.46
N LEU A 560 23.12 -1.72 -15.03
CA LEU A 560 23.40 -1.41 -16.44
C LEU A 560 22.52 -2.24 -17.39
N THR A 561 22.01 -3.39 -16.93
CA THR A 561 20.99 -4.20 -17.58
C THR A 561 19.84 -3.36 -18.13
N ALA A 562 19.33 -2.38 -17.38
CA ALA A 562 18.22 -1.55 -17.84
C ALA A 562 18.62 -0.66 -19.03
N GLY A 563 19.80 -0.05 -18.98
CA GLY A 563 20.32 0.80 -20.04
C GLY A 563 20.65 0.01 -21.31
N VAL A 564 21.36 -1.10 -21.16
CA VAL A 564 21.72 -1.98 -22.28
C VAL A 564 20.48 -2.64 -22.89
N ALA A 565 19.53 -3.10 -22.08
CA ALA A 565 18.29 -3.67 -22.59
C ALA A 565 17.47 -2.63 -23.35
N GLY A 566 17.36 -1.41 -22.83
CA GLY A 566 16.71 -0.30 -23.53
C GLY A 566 17.36 0.00 -24.88
N TYR A 567 18.70 0.03 -24.92
CA TYR A 567 19.46 0.22 -26.15
C TYR A 567 19.21 -0.90 -27.16
N LEU A 568 19.38 -2.16 -26.77
CA LEU A 568 19.18 -3.32 -27.65
C LEU A 568 17.73 -3.40 -28.15
N LYS A 569 16.75 -3.09 -27.29
CA LYS A 569 15.33 -3.07 -27.67
C LYS A 569 15.01 -2.02 -28.71
N THR A 570 15.63 -0.84 -28.60
CA THR A 570 15.43 0.25 -29.57
C THR A 570 16.03 -0.12 -30.94
N HIS A 571 17.00 -1.02 -30.99
CA HIS A 571 17.70 -1.45 -32.20
C HIS A 571 17.43 -2.93 -32.57
N GLN A 572 16.27 -3.50 -32.16
CA GLN A 572 15.96 -4.93 -32.30
C GLN A 572 15.96 -5.44 -33.76
N GLY A 573 15.94 -4.56 -34.76
CA GLY A 573 16.05 -4.90 -36.19
C GLY A 573 17.45 -4.77 -36.79
N GLU A 574 18.46 -4.39 -36.00
CA GLU A 574 19.82 -4.12 -36.48
C GLU A 574 20.83 -5.07 -35.81
N GLU A 575 21.07 -6.23 -36.43
CA GLU A 575 21.92 -7.31 -35.87
C GLU A 575 23.30 -6.84 -35.38
N LYS A 576 23.87 -5.81 -36.02
CA LYS A 576 25.18 -5.23 -35.66
C LYS A 576 25.28 -4.87 -34.18
N HIS A 577 24.20 -4.39 -33.55
CA HIS A 577 24.22 -3.98 -32.15
C HIS A 577 24.27 -5.17 -31.20
N THR A 578 23.44 -6.18 -31.46
CA THR A 578 23.43 -7.43 -30.69
C THR A 578 24.76 -8.19 -30.87
N GLN A 579 25.29 -8.25 -32.08
CA GLN A 579 26.60 -8.86 -32.37
C GLN A 579 27.74 -8.11 -31.68
N HIS A 580 27.73 -6.77 -31.70
CA HIS A 580 28.74 -5.97 -31.02
C HIS A 580 28.70 -6.16 -29.50
N PHE A 581 27.49 -6.17 -28.92
CA PHE A 581 27.29 -6.48 -27.50
C PHE A 581 27.82 -7.87 -27.14
N ALA A 582 27.48 -8.89 -27.93
CA ALA A 582 27.96 -10.26 -27.71
C ALA A 582 29.49 -10.35 -27.83
N LYS A 583 30.09 -9.68 -28.83
CA LYS A 583 31.54 -9.66 -29.02
C LYS A 583 32.26 -9.03 -27.84
N ALA A 584 31.77 -7.90 -27.32
CA ALA A 584 32.34 -7.25 -26.14
C ALA A 584 32.25 -8.16 -24.90
N CYS A 585 31.09 -8.78 -24.69
CA CYS A 585 30.88 -9.73 -23.58
C CYS A 585 31.81 -10.95 -23.67
N CYS A 586 31.96 -11.54 -24.86
CA CYS A 586 32.89 -12.65 -25.10
C CYS A 586 34.33 -12.25 -24.82
N ALA A 587 34.77 -11.06 -25.26
CA ALA A 587 36.11 -10.56 -25.02
C ALA A 587 36.40 -10.41 -23.51
N VAL A 588 35.44 -9.87 -22.75
CA VAL A 588 35.57 -9.76 -21.29
C VAL A 588 35.66 -11.14 -20.64
N ASN A 589 34.75 -12.05 -20.99
CA ASN A 589 34.74 -13.39 -20.41
C ASN A 589 36.04 -14.15 -20.72
N GLN A 590 36.55 -14.03 -21.94
CA GLN A 590 37.83 -14.62 -22.35
C GLN A 590 39.00 -14.05 -21.55
N ALA A 591 39.03 -12.74 -21.30
CA ALA A 591 40.10 -12.10 -20.52
C ALA A 591 40.08 -12.54 -19.05
N ILE A 592 38.89 -12.77 -18.48
CA ILE A 592 38.74 -13.33 -17.12
C ILE A 592 39.31 -14.75 -17.08
N HIS A 593 38.93 -15.61 -18.04
CA HIS A 593 39.43 -16.97 -18.16
C HIS A 593 40.94 -17.05 -18.37
N GLN A 594 41.51 -16.20 -19.23
CA GLN A 594 42.96 -16.15 -19.46
C GLN A 594 43.76 -15.79 -18.21
N LYS A 595 43.14 -15.04 -17.29
CA LYS A 595 43.75 -14.65 -16.02
C LYS A 595 43.57 -15.70 -14.91
N GLY A 596 42.96 -16.84 -15.23
CA GLY A 596 42.70 -17.93 -14.28
C GLY A 596 41.43 -17.75 -13.45
N GLY A 597 40.56 -16.81 -13.84
CA GLY A 597 39.26 -16.60 -13.21
C GLY A 597 38.11 -17.26 -13.98
N ARG A 598 36.96 -17.36 -13.34
CA ARG A 598 35.67 -17.74 -13.94
C ARG A 598 34.58 -16.83 -13.35
N LEU A 599 33.47 -16.72 -14.06
CA LEU A 599 32.30 -16.03 -13.55
C LEU A 599 31.48 -16.99 -12.66
N ARG A 600 30.95 -16.47 -11.54
CA ARG A 600 29.93 -17.17 -10.75
C ARG A 600 28.72 -17.51 -11.60
N GLN A 601 28.05 -18.62 -11.25
CA GLN A 601 26.81 -19.03 -11.91
C GLN A 601 25.70 -17.96 -11.83
N SER A 602 25.73 -17.06 -10.84
CA SER A 602 24.81 -15.92 -10.69
C SER A 602 24.77 -14.98 -11.91
N LEU A 603 25.82 -14.92 -12.73
CA LEU A 603 25.83 -14.16 -13.99
C LEU A 603 25.09 -14.85 -15.15
N GLY A 604 24.72 -16.12 -14.99
CA GLY A 604 23.86 -16.87 -15.92
C GLY A 604 22.36 -16.70 -15.66
N GLN A 605 21.96 -15.78 -14.78
CA GLN A 605 20.56 -15.53 -14.42
C GLN A 605 19.88 -14.50 -15.35
N ALA A 606 18.54 -14.50 -15.29
CA ALA A 606 17.67 -13.52 -15.92
C ALA A 606 18.08 -12.08 -15.55
N TRP A 607 18.02 -11.15 -16.52
CA TRP A 607 18.27 -9.72 -16.35
C TRP A 607 17.21 -9.02 -15.48
N GLY A 608 16.09 -9.71 -15.19
CA GLY A 608 14.94 -9.14 -14.51
C GLY A 608 14.13 -8.21 -15.40
N ILE A 609 14.39 -8.24 -16.71
CA ILE A 609 13.75 -7.41 -17.73
C ILE A 609 12.98 -8.37 -18.64
N PRO A 610 11.63 -8.40 -18.56
CA PRO A 610 10.82 -9.37 -19.28
C PRO A 610 11.12 -9.44 -20.79
N TRP A 611 11.44 -8.32 -21.42
CA TRP A 611 11.80 -8.29 -22.84
C TRP A 611 13.10 -9.05 -23.15
N VAL A 612 14.09 -9.01 -22.26
CA VAL A 612 15.33 -9.78 -22.41
C VAL A 612 15.11 -11.23 -22.01
N ASP A 613 14.50 -11.45 -20.85
CA ASP A 613 14.37 -12.78 -20.24
C ASP A 613 13.41 -13.71 -20.98
N GLN A 614 12.45 -13.14 -21.71
CA GLN A 614 11.51 -13.89 -22.57
C GLN A 614 11.94 -13.89 -24.03
N GLY A 615 12.98 -13.13 -24.38
CA GLY A 615 13.50 -13.04 -25.75
C GLY A 615 14.64 -14.02 -25.98
N GLU A 616 14.69 -14.62 -27.17
CA GLU A 616 15.76 -15.58 -27.52
C GLU A 616 17.08 -14.92 -27.97
N ALA A 617 17.11 -13.58 -28.11
CA ALA A 617 18.16 -12.87 -28.85
C ALA A 617 19.38 -12.43 -28.01
N VAL A 618 19.36 -12.51 -26.68
CA VAL A 618 20.43 -11.97 -25.81
C VAL A 618 21.01 -13.09 -24.94
N GLN A 619 22.20 -13.58 -25.31
CA GLN A 619 22.85 -14.72 -24.65
C GLN A 619 23.83 -14.34 -23.52
N HIS A 620 24.23 -13.08 -23.43
CA HIS A 620 25.21 -12.60 -22.46
C HIS A 620 24.61 -11.60 -21.48
N HIS A 621 25.17 -11.44 -20.28
CA HIS A 621 24.68 -10.52 -19.26
C HIS A 621 25.39 -9.14 -19.33
N ALA A 622 24.64 -8.04 -19.28
CA ALA A 622 25.19 -6.67 -19.41
C ALA A 622 26.20 -6.28 -18.33
N ARG A 623 26.16 -6.94 -17.16
CA ARG A 623 27.19 -6.77 -16.10
C ARG A 623 28.60 -7.02 -16.61
N LEU A 624 28.78 -7.80 -17.69
CA LEU A 624 30.09 -8.03 -18.29
C LEU A 624 30.76 -6.74 -18.77
N LEU A 625 30.00 -5.68 -19.02
CA LEU A 625 30.53 -4.39 -19.47
C LEU A 625 30.93 -3.47 -18.31
N ASN A 626 30.88 -3.93 -17.05
CA ASN A 626 31.26 -3.12 -15.88
C ASN A 626 32.31 -3.82 -15.01
N ALA A 627 33.56 -3.37 -15.15
CA ALA A 627 34.68 -3.87 -14.37
C ALA A 627 34.52 -3.67 -12.86
N GLY A 628 33.78 -2.66 -12.41
CA GLY A 628 33.54 -2.42 -10.99
C GLY A 628 32.58 -3.41 -10.35
N TRP A 629 31.64 -3.95 -11.12
CA TRP A 629 30.63 -4.90 -10.63
C TRP A 629 31.05 -6.36 -10.76
N LEU A 630 31.75 -6.68 -11.85
CA LEU A 630 32.26 -8.04 -12.08
C LEU A 630 33.22 -8.54 -11.00
N LEU A 631 33.81 -7.64 -10.21
CA LEU A 631 34.80 -8.00 -9.18
C LEU A 631 34.32 -8.97 -8.11
N GLU A 632 33.02 -8.97 -7.83
CA GLU A 632 32.40 -9.85 -6.83
C GLU A 632 31.91 -11.17 -7.43
N GLU A 633 31.85 -11.22 -8.76
CA GLU A 633 31.35 -12.36 -9.53
C GLU A 633 32.50 -13.14 -10.18
N ILE A 634 33.73 -12.63 -10.13
CA ILE A 634 34.92 -13.34 -10.61
C ILE A 634 35.46 -14.21 -9.47
N GLU A 635 35.40 -15.51 -9.67
CA GLU A 635 36.02 -16.52 -8.84
C GLU A 635 37.31 -17.01 -9.47
N SER A 636 38.36 -17.17 -8.67
CA SER A 636 39.53 -17.95 -9.01
C SER A 636 39.87 -18.87 -7.84
N PRO A 637 40.67 -19.92 -8.05
CA PRO A 637 41.13 -20.78 -6.95
C PRO A 637 41.73 -19.97 -5.79
N ASP A 638 42.47 -18.91 -6.10
CA ASP A 638 43.05 -18.01 -5.11
C ASP A 638 42.00 -17.19 -4.35
N THR A 639 40.98 -16.65 -5.02
CA THR A 639 39.93 -15.88 -4.33
C THR A 639 39.04 -16.78 -3.49
N GLU A 640 38.70 -17.99 -3.97
CA GLU A 640 37.91 -18.97 -3.21
C GLU A 640 38.65 -19.45 -1.97
N ARG A 641 39.96 -19.74 -2.10
CA ARG A 641 40.83 -20.09 -0.97
C ARG A 641 40.87 -18.96 0.05
N LEU A 642 41.19 -17.73 -0.37
CA LEU A 642 41.27 -16.58 0.52
C LEU A 642 39.93 -16.25 1.18
N GLU A 643 38.81 -16.38 0.45
CA GLU A 643 37.47 -16.20 1.03
C GLU A 643 37.17 -17.24 2.11
N THR A 644 37.56 -18.50 1.89
CA THR A 644 37.41 -19.59 2.86
C THR A 644 38.28 -19.35 4.10
N GLU A 645 39.55 -19.00 3.90
CA GLU A 645 40.49 -18.67 4.97
C GLU A 645 39.99 -17.47 5.79
N ILE A 646 39.49 -16.41 5.15
CA ILE A 646 38.87 -15.26 5.84
C ILE A 646 37.63 -15.66 6.65
N GLN A 647 36.89 -16.68 6.22
CA GLN A 647 35.68 -17.12 6.91
C GLN A 647 36.00 -17.95 8.16
N GLN A 648 37.11 -18.68 8.14
CA GLN A 648 37.57 -19.56 9.21
C GLN A 648 38.52 -18.88 10.20
N GLU A 649 39.19 -17.81 9.78
CA GLU A 649 40.17 -17.10 10.60
C GLU A 649 39.50 -16.20 11.66
N GLU A 650 40.02 -16.26 12.88
CA GLU A 650 39.57 -15.47 14.03
C GLU A 650 40.58 -14.37 14.39
N ASP A 651 41.86 -14.52 14.03
CA ASP A 651 42.89 -13.53 14.29
C ASP A 651 42.74 -12.28 13.40
N LEU A 652 42.59 -11.12 14.04
CA LEU A 652 42.36 -9.84 13.38
C LEU A 652 43.55 -9.38 12.52
N GLY A 653 44.78 -9.74 12.88
CA GLY A 653 45.99 -9.42 12.13
C GLY A 653 46.07 -10.23 10.84
N ILE A 654 45.87 -11.54 10.94
CA ILE A 654 45.87 -12.46 9.78
C ILE A 654 44.71 -12.11 8.84
N LEU A 655 43.52 -11.84 9.37
CA LEU A 655 42.36 -11.39 8.59
C LEU A 655 42.65 -10.13 7.77
N GLN A 656 43.42 -9.18 8.31
CA GLN A 656 43.78 -7.97 7.57
C GLN A 656 44.72 -8.26 6.39
N GLU A 657 45.68 -9.18 6.57
CA GLU A 657 46.60 -9.58 5.51
C GLU A 657 45.87 -10.34 4.39
N LEU A 658 45.07 -11.34 4.74
CA LEU A 658 44.26 -12.12 3.78
C LEU A 658 43.33 -11.21 2.96
N ARG A 659 42.68 -10.23 3.61
CA ARG A 659 41.83 -9.25 2.92
C ARG A 659 42.61 -8.35 1.97
N LYS A 660 43.81 -7.94 2.36
CA LYS A 660 44.67 -7.10 1.52
C LYS A 660 45.11 -7.86 0.27
N GLU A 661 45.43 -9.14 0.43
CA GLU A 661 45.75 -10.03 -0.68
C GLU A 661 44.55 -10.20 -1.62
N LEU A 662 43.37 -10.54 -1.07
CA LEU A 662 42.13 -10.66 -1.85
C LEU A 662 41.78 -9.35 -2.60
N ALA A 663 41.94 -8.20 -1.93
CA ALA A 663 41.69 -6.89 -2.53
C ALA A 663 42.65 -6.59 -3.70
N ASN A 664 43.92 -6.99 -3.59
CA ASN A 664 44.92 -6.83 -4.65
C ASN A 664 44.59 -7.72 -5.86
N ILE A 665 44.22 -8.98 -5.63
CA ILE A 665 43.80 -9.90 -6.69
C ILE A 665 42.58 -9.33 -7.42
N ARG A 666 41.54 -8.92 -6.69
CA ARG A 666 40.36 -8.28 -7.29
C ARG A 666 40.75 -7.01 -8.05
N LYS A 667 41.58 -6.12 -7.49
CA LYS A 667 42.04 -4.91 -8.20
C LYS A 667 42.74 -5.25 -9.53
N SER A 668 43.51 -6.32 -9.55
CA SER A 668 44.15 -6.82 -10.76
C SER A 668 43.10 -7.28 -11.79
N TYR A 669 42.09 -8.07 -11.40
CA TYR A 669 40.98 -8.44 -12.29
C TYR A 669 40.23 -7.22 -12.84
N ARG A 670 39.97 -6.21 -12.00
CA ARG A 670 39.32 -4.96 -12.41
C ARG A 670 40.07 -4.29 -13.56
N GLN A 671 41.39 -4.18 -13.43
CA GLN A 671 42.22 -3.54 -14.45
C GLN A 671 42.17 -4.29 -15.77
N THR A 672 42.23 -5.63 -15.73
CA THR A 672 42.13 -6.46 -16.93
C THR A 672 40.77 -6.30 -17.61
N VAL A 673 39.67 -6.37 -16.86
CA VAL A 673 38.33 -6.17 -17.43
C VAL A 673 38.18 -4.75 -17.99
N GLN A 674 38.63 -3.73 -17.26
CA GLN A 674 38.53 -2.34 -17.70
C GLN A 674 39.28 -2.11 -19.03
N GLN A 675 40.48 -2.67 -19.18
CA GLN A 675 41.25 -2.58 -20.43
C GLN A 675 40.53 -3.21 -21.63
N VAL A 676 39.71 -4.24 -21.41
CA VAL A 676 38.91 -4.86 -22.47
C VAL A 676 37.68 -4.04 -22.79
N VAL A 677 37.01 -3.49 -21.77
CA VAL A 677 35.83 -2.63 -21.94
C VAL A 677 36.17 -1.30 -22.62
N ASP A 678 37.37 -0.76 -22.38
CA ASP A 678 37.83 0.49 -23.00
C ASP A 678 38.24 0.34 -24.48
N ARG A 679 38.40 -0.89 -24.98
CA ARG A 679 38.76 -1.23 -26.37
C ARG A 679 37.53 -1.56 -27.20
#